data_AF-A0A9D9H6T0-F1
#
_entry.id   AF-A0A9D9H6T0-F1
#
_cell.length_a   1.000
_cell.length_b   1.000
_cell.length_c   1.000
_cell.angle_alpha   90.00
_cell.angle_beta   90.00
_cell.angle_gamma   90.00
#
_symmetry.space_group_name_H-M   'P 1'
#
loop_
_entity.id
_entity.type
_entity.pdbx_description
1 polymer ?
#
loop_
_entity_poly.entity_id
_entity_poly.type
_entity_poly.pdbx_seq_one_letter_code
_entity_poly.pdbx_strand_id
1 'polypeptide(L)'
;MQAEEIIAKNKERNLVEQTPYHPETGEGSNIGNRVRIDMPDAPIPVQYIPEQMNRVEMVSLLKKYGSIDLFIEKELKKKADEELRDEVWKRWLKIRIKYDFEFWSVMFVKIKDKTGERDVPFRLNRPQRRLLSELEAMREKGRPIRIILLKARQWGGSTLVQIYMAWIQLVHCHNWNSVICAHLKDSALNIKGMYSKLLENYPPWLLSSDAPLRFRPFEKMGNTSIIDQTKCRITIGSAETPESIRGNDAVMAHLSEVAFWPATPQKTPESLVRSVCGSVALIPYSVIVMESTANGTGNYFHKECQRAKRGESDKKFVFVPWYEIEIYRSPIDDYEKFVETMTSYEKYLWERGATLEAISWYRKKRKEYAEHADMMAEYPSDDVEAFNYSGDRVFDARLVEKMRRECRDPEQTGEIYGKAEQGRAALDDVKFSAETNGRLKIWSQPDKSDQITGRYITVVDIGGRSDKADYSVIAVFDRYWMMHGGVPEIAAQWRGHCDHDLLAWKAAQIATYYNNALLVIESNTLETENYDGGDTEYILETIADTYKNLYSRPPANMIRGSTGIRWGFHMNRSTKALLVNHQIRMLREGGYIERDMNACYEHDVYERKPNGAYGAMDGHHDDILITRCIGTYICYTEPLPSKKHENKVLRKQPLNESTI
;
A
#
# COMPACT_ATOMS: atom_id res chain seq x y z
N MET A 1 -16.36 -23.79 15.82
CA MET A 1 -17.03 -24.58 14.77
C MET A 1 -16.62 -26.03 14.94
N GLN A 2 -17.60 -26.94 14.93
CA GLN A 2 -17.35 -28.38 14.94
C GLN A 2 -16.81 -28.81 13.56
N ALA A 3 -16.07 -29.92 13.49
CA ALA A 3 -15.42 -30.37 12.25
C ALA A 3 -16.42 -30.57 11.09
N GLU A 4 -17.60 -31.11 11.41
CA GLU A 4 -18.69 -31.31 10.45
C GLU A 4 -19.15 -30.01 9.77
N GLU A 5 -19.28 -28.92 10.52
CA GLU A 5 -19.67 -27.60 9.98
C GLU A 5 -18.62 -27.04 9.01
N ILE A 6 -17.33 -27.22 9.34
CA ILE A 6 -16.22 -26.81 8.48
C ILE A 6 -16.28 -27.59 7.16
N ILE A 7 -16.50 -28.90 7.22
CA ILE A 7 -16.54 -29.77 6.04
C ILE A 7 -17.76 -29.45 5.17
N ALA A 8 -18.93 -29.21 5.76
CA ALA A 8 -20.13 -28.81 5.03
C ALA A 8 -19.90 -27.49 4.28
N LYS A 9 -19.38 -26.47 4.97
CA LYS A 9 -19.02 -25.18 4.36
C LYS A 9 -17.92 -25.31 3.31
N ASN A 10 -17.00 -26.27 3.45
CA ASN A 10 -15.96 -26.52 2.45
C ASN A 10 -16.56 -27.05 1.14
N LYS A 11 -17.56 -27.94 1.25
CA LYS A 11 -18.31 -28.43 0.07
C LYS A 11 -19.00 -27.27 -0.66
N GLU A 12 -19.62 -26.34 0.06
CA GLU A 12 -20.23 -25.14 -0.53
C GLU A 12 -19.20 -24.26 -1.26
N ARG A 13 -18.03 -24.00 -0.64
CA ARG A 13 -16.94 -23.24 -1.28
C ARG A 13 -16.47 -23.95 -2.56
N ASN A 14 -16.34 -25.27 -2.53
CA ASN A 14 -15.96 -26.08 -3.69
C ASN A 14 -17.01 -26.07 -4.80
N LEU A 15 -18.30 -26.01 -4.48
CA LEU A 15 -19.38 -25.89 -5.46
C LEU A 15 -19.32 -24.54 -6.20
N VAL A 16 -19.07 -23.44 -5.47
CA VAL A 16 -18.79 -22.14 -6.09
C VAL A 16 -17.55 -22.22 -6.97
N GLU A 17 -16.57 -23.03 -6.59
CA GLU A 17 -15.39 -23.28 -7.41
C GLU A 17 -15.65 -24.03 -8.72
N GLN A 18 -16.65 -24.91 -8.72
CA GLN A 18 -17.06 -25.72 -9.86
C GLN A 18 -18.13 -25.05 -10.74
N THR A 19 -18.53 -23.82 -10.42
CA THR A 19 -19.52 -23.08 -11.22
C THR A 19 -19.02 -22.98 -12.68
N PRO A 20 -19.83 -23.39 -13.67
CA PRO A 20 -19.47 -23.33 -15.08
C PRO A 20 -19.00 -21.93 -15.47
N TYR A 21 -17.97 -21.85 -16.31
CA TYR A 21 -17.48 -20.60 -16.86
C TYR A 21 -17.20 -20.80 -18.36
N HIS A 22 -18.18 -20.42 -19.17
CA HIS A 22 -18.21 -20.59 -20.62
C HIS A 22 -18.23 -19.23 -21.32
N PRO A 23 -17.12 -18.47 -21.34
CA PRO A 23 -17.03 -17.16 -22.00
C PRO A 23 -17.43 -17.18 -23.48
N GLU A 24 -17.31 -18.32 -24.16
CA GLU A 24 -17.80 -18.53 -25.53
C GLU A 24 -19.31 -18.22 -25.67
N THR A 25 -20.13 -18.72 -24.73
CA THR A 25 -21.57 -18.41 -24.67
C THR A 25 -21.84 -17.20 -23.79
N GLY A 26 -20.97 -16.91 -22.83
CA GLY A 26 -21.16 -15.93 -21.74
C GLY A 26 -21.77 -16.54 -20.47
N GLU A 27 -22.06 -17.84 -20.46
CA GLU A 27 -22.64 -18.53 -19.31
C GLU A 27 -21.68 -18.57 -18.12
N GLY A 28 -22.18 -18.23 -16.93
CA GLY A 28 -21.42 -18.27 -15.68
C GLY A 28 -20.35 -17.18 -15.54
N SER A 29 -20.33 -16.19 -16.45
CA SER A 29 -19.56 -14.96 -16.24
C SER A 29 -20.17 -14.14 -15.10
N ASN A 30 -19.29 -13.58 -14.27
CA ASN A 30 -19.61 -12.66 -13.18
C ASN A 30 -19.25 -11.21 -13.51
N ILE A 31 -19.01 -10.90 -14.79
CA ILE A 31 -18.61 -9.58 -15.27
C ILE A 31 -19.82 -8.88 -15.89
N GLY A 32 -20.28 -7.83 -15.22
CA GLY A 32 -21.45 -7.05 -15.64
C GLY A 32 -22.76 -7.86 -15.60
N ASN A 33 -23.85 -7.20 -15.99
CA ASN A 33 -25.14 -7.87 -16.17
C ASN A 33 -25.18 -8.52 -17.55
N ARG A 34 -25.71 -9.75 -17.62
CA ARG A 34 -25.86 -10.48 -18.88
C ARG A 34 -27.33 -10.81 -19.15
N VAL A 35 -27.69 -10.82 -20.43
CA VAL A 35 -29.04 -11.12 -20.91
C VAL A 35 -28.97 -12.32 -21.85
N ARG A 36 -29.84 -13.29 -21.61
CA ARG A 36 -29.99 -14.47 -22.47
C ARG A 36 -30.61 -14.08 -23.81
N ILE A 37 -30.05 -14.62 -24.89
CA ILE A 37 -30.59 -14.57 -26.24
C ILE A 37 -30.52 -15.98 -26.85
N ASP A 38 -31.60 -16.38 -27.50
CA ASP A 38 -31.74 -17.66 -28.16
C ASP A 38 -31.87 -17.42 -29.68
N MET A 39 -30.92 -17.95 -30.45
CA MET A 39 -30.87 -17.88 -31.92
C MET A 39 -30.47 -19.25 -32.46
N PRO A 40 -31.43 -20.19 -32.62
CA PRO A 40 -31.13 -21.60 -32.94
C PRO A 40 -30.34 -21.83 -34.24
N ASP A 41 -30.44 -20.90 -35.19
CA ASP A 41 -29.76 -20.92 -36.49
C ASP A 41 -28.37 -20.22 -36.48
N ALA A 42 -27.95 -19.67 -35.33
CA ALA A 42 -26.63 -19.08 -35.16
C ALA A 42 -25.58 -20.14 -34.78
N PRO A 43 -24.28 -19.92 -35.11
CA PRO A 43 -23.19 -20.82 -34.70
C PRO A 43 -23.07 -21.02 -33.18
N ILE A 44 -23.56 -20.06 -32.38
CA ILE A 44 -23.70 -20.19 -30.93
C ILE A 44 -25.19 -19.99 -30.59
N PRO A 45 -25.98 -21.07 -30.47
CA PRO A 45 -27.43 -20.98 -30.36
C PRO A 45 -27.96 -20.25 -29.12
N VAL A 46 -27.33 -20.49 -27.97
CA VAL A 46 -27.69 -19.86 -26.70
C VAL A 46 -26.53 -19.02 -26.23
N GLN A 47 -26.77 -17.73 -26.01
CA GLN A 47 -25.76 -16.78 -25.58
C GLN A 47 -26.28 -15.94 -24.41
N TYR A 48 -25.36 -15.58 -23.51
CA TYR A 48 -25.56 -14.65 -22.40
C TYR A 48 -24.68 -13.43 -22.65
N ILE A 49 -25.23 -12.44 -23.34
CA ILE A 49 -24.48 -11.26 -23.79
C ILE A 49 -24.54 -10.12 -22.77
N PRO A 50 -23.52 -9.23 -22.70
CA PRO A 50 -23.59 -8.03 -21.86
C PRO A 50 -24.84 -7.19 -22.13
N GLU A 51 -25.50 -6.73 -21.07
CA GLU A 51 -26.76 -6.00 -21.14
C GLU A 51 -26.67 -4.73 -22.00
N GLN A 52 -25.50 -4.07 -22.01
CA GLN A 52 -25.25 -2.85 -22.77
C GLN A 52 -25.37 -3.08 -24.28
N MET A 53 -25.18 -4.31 -24.78
CA MET A 53 -25.36 -4.64 -26.19
C MET A 53 -26.79 -4.43 -26.67
N ASN A 54 -27.80 -4.48 -25.79
CA ASN A 54 -29.19 -4.24 -26.17
C ASN A 54 -29.41 -2.82 -26.76
N ARG A 55 -28.51 -1.86 -26.49
CA ARG A 55 -28.57 -0.51 -27.06
C ARG A 55 -28.21 -0.47 -28.55
N VAL A 56 -27.61 -1.54 -29.08
CA VAL A 56 -27.27 -1.65 -30.50
C VAL A 56 -28.49 -2.16 -31.26
N GLU A 57 -28.93 -1.41 -32.26
CA GLU A 57 -30.13 -1.69 -33.06
C GLU A 57 -30.15 -3.13 -33.62
N MET A 58 -29.06 -3.55 -34.26
CA MET A 58 -28.93 -4.90 -34.80
C MET A 58 -29.11 -5.99 -33.73
N VAL A 59 -28.62 -5.76 -32.50
CA VAL A 59 -28.76 -6.73 -31.40
C VAL A 59 -30.21 -6.80 -30.94
N SER A 60 -30.87 -5.65 -30.80
CA SER A 60 -32.30 -5.59 -30.47
C SER A 60 -33.17 -6.28 -31.53
N LEU A 61 -32.87 -6.10 -32.82
CA LEU A 61 -33.59 -6.75 -33.91
C LEU A 61 -33.36 -8.26 -33.95
N LEU A 62 -32.10 -8.71 -33.85
CA LEU A 62 -31.79 -10.14 -33.79
C LEU A 62 -32.45 -10.82 -32.58
N LYS A 63 -32.45 -10.16 -31.42
CA LYS A 63 -33.15 -10.64 -30.22
C LYS A 63 -34.66 -10.72 -30.43
N LYS A 64 -35.27 -9.72 -31.09
CA LYS A 64 -36.70 -9.70 -31.42
C LYS A 64 -37.10 -10.83 -32.35
N TYR A 65 -36.27 -11.12 -33.35
CA TYR A 65 -36.57 -12.16 -34.34
C TYR A 65 -36.19 -13.57 -33.87
N GLY A 66 -35.18 -13.69 -32.99
CA GLY A 66 -34.70 -14.98 -32.49
C GLY A 66 -34.08 -15.87 -33.56
N SER A 67 -33.71 -15.31 -34.71
CA SER A 67 -33.13 -16.04 -35.85
C SER A 67 -32.39 -15.10 -36.79
N ILE A 68 -31.25 -15.56 -37.31
CA ILE A 68 -30.47 -14.89 -38.36
C ILE A 68 -31.26 -14.86 -39.67
N ASP A 69 -31.89 -15.97 -40.05
CA ASP A 69 -32.68 -16.06 -41.28
C ASP A 69 -33.87 -15.09 -41.26
N LEU A 70 -34.62 -15.06 -40.17
CA LEU A 70 -35.74 -14.12 -40.01
C LEU A 70 -35.27 -12.67 -40.02
N PHE A 71 -34.08 -12.37 -39.48
CA PHE A 71 -33.49 -11.04 -39.57
C PHE A 71 -33.15 -10.66 -41.01
N ILE A 72 -32.54 -11.58 -41.79
CA ILE A 72 -32.20 -11.34 -43.20
C ILE A 72 -33.48 -11.11 -44.02
N GLU A 73 -34.50 -11.93 -43.83
CA GLU A 73 -35.75 -11.84 -44.59
C GLU A 73 -36.55 -10.57 -44.25
N LYS A 74 -36.66 -10.22 -42.97
CA LYS A 74 -37.52 -9.12 -42.51
C LYS A 74 -36.83 -7.76 -42.56
N GLU A 75 -35.55 -7.68 -42.20
CA GLU A 75 -34.82 -6.41 -42.13
C GLU A 75 -34.04 -6.14 -43.42
N LEU A 76 -33.33 -7.14 -43.96
CA LEU A 76 -32.56 -6.95 -45.20
C LEU A 76 -33.40 -7.13 -46.47
N LYS A 77 -34.63 -7.68 -46.36
CA LYS A 77 -35.55 -7.93 -47.48
C LYS A 77 -34.91 -8.80 -48.57
N LYS A 78 -34.06 -9.74 -48.17
CA LYS A 78 -33.37 -10.70 -49.03
C LYS A 78 -33.73 -12.13 -48.63
N LYS A 79 -33.56 -13.09 -49.53
CA LYS A 79 -33.64 -14.51 -49.19
C LYS A 79 -32.39 -14.90 -48.41
N ALA A 80 -32.55 -15.61 -47.30
CA ALA A 80 -31.41 -16.10 -46.53
C ALA A 80 -30.60 -17.14 -47.34
N ASP A 81 -29.29 -16.91 -47.43
CA ASP A 81 -28.29 -17.81 -47.99
C ASP A 81 -27.06 -17.89 -47.07
N GLU A 82 -26.11 -18.76 -47.40
CA GLU A 82 -24.92 -19.00 -46.57
C GLU A 82 -24.03 -17.76 -46.46
N GLU A 83 -23.88 -16.99 -47.53
CA GLU A 83 -23.05 -15.79 -47.57
C GLU A 83 -23.62 -14.69 -46.66
N LEU A 84 -24.93 -14.41 -46.76
CA LEU A 84 -25.60 -13.42 -45.90
C LEU A 84 -25.61 -13.84 -44.43
N ARG A 85 -25.76 -15.14 -44.13
CA ARG A 85 -25.66 -15.64 -42.75
C ARG A 85 -24.28 -15.38 -42.17
N ASP A 86 -23.22 -15.68 -42.93
CA ASP A 86 -21.84 -15.43 -42.49
C ASP A 86 -21.56 -13.93 -42.34
N GLU A 87 -22.07 -13.07 -43.23
CA GLU A 87 -21.96 -11.61 -43.09
C GLU A 87 -22.65 -11.09 -41.82
N VAL A 88 -23.89 -11.51 -41.57
CA VAL A 88 -24.65 -11.15 -40.36
C VAL A 88 -23.92 -11.64 -39.12
N TRP A 89 -23.38 -12.85 -39.14
CA TRP A 89 -22.62 -13.42 -38.02
C TRP A 89 -21.29 -12.68 -37.79
N LYS A 90 -20.51 -12.39 -38.82
CA LYS A 90 -19.29 -11.56 -38.71
C LYS A 90 -19.59 -10.19 -38.12
N ARG A 91 -20.72 -9.58 -38.49
CA ARG A 91 -21.17 -8.31 -37.91
C ARG A 91 -21.59 -8.46 -36.45
N TRP A 92 -22.28 -9.54 -36.09
CA TRP A 92 -22.60 -9.89 -34.69
C TRP A 92 -21.32 -10.01 -33.85
N LEU A 93 -20.33 -10.76 -34.33
CA LEU A 93 -19.03 -10.92 -33.67
C LEU A 93 -18.35 -9.56 -33.44
N LYS A 94 -18.26 -8.71 -34.49
CA LYS A 94 -17.69 -7.35 -34.39
C LYS A 94 -18.41 -6.45 -33.39
N ILE A 95 -19.70 -6.65 -33.17
CA ILE A 95 -20.46 -5.93 -32.12
C ILE A 95 -20.12 -6.52 -30.75
N ARG A 96 -20.25 -7.84 -30.57
CA ARG A 96 -20.07 -8.49 -29.26
C ARG A 96 -18.69 -8.23 -28.67
N ILE A 97 -17.62 -8.30 -29.47
CA ILE A 97 -16.26 -8.08 -28.98
C ILE A 97 -16.02 -6.68 -28.41
N LYS A 98 -16.85 -5.67 -28.76
CA LYS A 98 -16.74 -4.32 -28.19
C LYS A 98 -17.30 -4.21 -26.77
N TYR A 99 -18.07 -5.20 -26.32
CA TYR A 99 -18.73 -5.17 -25.02
C TYR A 99 -18.34 -6.35 -24.14
N ASP A 100 -17.87 -7.45 -24.74
CA ASP A 100 -17.62 -8.71 -24.06
C ASP A 100 -16.14 -9.11 -24.20
N PHE A 101 -15.29 -8.60 -23.29
CA PHE A 101 -13.86 -8.91 -23.27
C PHE A 101 -13.61 -10.41 -23.11
N GLU A 102 -14.39 -11.09 -22.25
CA GLU A 102 -14.22 -12.53 -22.00
C GLU A 102 -14.51 -13.35 -23.28
N PHE A 103 -15.55 -12.99 -24.02
CA PHE A 103 -15.82 -13.59 -25.33
C PHE A 103 -14.70 -13.31 -26.33
N TRP A 104 -14.24 -12.05 -26.43
CA TRP A 104 -13.16 -11.68 -27.32
C TRP A 104 -11.86 -12.45 -27.00
N SER A 105 -11.56 -12.60 -25.71
CA SER A 105 -10.33 -13.24 -25.24
C SER A 105 -10.31 -14.73 -25.58
N VAL A 106 -11.41 -15.46 -25.37
CA VAL A 106 -11.46 -16.89 -25.66
C VAL A 106 -11.58 -17.18 -27.17
N MET A 107 -12.23 -16.31 -27.93
CA MET A 107 -12.46 -16.56 -29.36
C MET A 107 -11.28 -16.16 -30.25
N PHE A 108 -10.53 -15.12 -29.88
CA PHE A 108 -9.57 -14.48 -30.78
C PHE A 108 -8.16 -14.31 -30.20
N VAL A 109 -7.94 -14.65 -28.93
CA VAL A 109 -6.62 -14.55 -28.30
C VAL A 109 -6.10 -15.93 -27.93
N LYS A 110 -4.87 -16.21 -28.35
CA LYS A 110 -4.13 -17.42 -27.97
C LYS A 110 -2.93 -17.06 -27.11
N ILE A 111 -2.68 -17.88 -26.10
CA ILE A 111 -1.52 -17.79 -25.22
C ILE A 111 -0.79 -19.13 -25.18
N LYS A 112 0.49 -19.09 -24.82
CA LYS A 112 1.26 -20.31 -24.56
C LYS A 112 0.71 -20.97 -23.30
N ASP A 113 0.42 -22.26 -23.37
CA ASP A 113 0.11 -23.04 -22.18
C ASP A 113 1.34 -23.14 -21.26
N LYS A 114 1.15 -22.98 -19.94
CA LYS A 114 2.24 -23.04 -18.98
C LYS A 114 2.85 -24.44 -18.87
N THR A 115 2.02 -25.47 -19.01
CA THR A 115 2.41 -26.87 -18.81
C THR A 115 2.39 -27.69 -20.09
N GLY A 116 1.71 -27.20 -21.13
CA GLY A 116 1.56 -27.87 -22.41
C GLY A 116 2.49 -27.34 -23.49
N GLU A 117 2.52 -28.09 -24.60
CA GLU A 117 3.36 -27.78 -25.78
C GLU A 117 2.64 -26.89 -26.80
N ARG A 118 1.34 -26.63 -26.62
CA ARG A 118 0.48 -25.96 -27.61
C ARG A 118 -0.02 -24.61 -27.13
N ASP A 119 -0.31 -23.73 -28.07
CA ASP A 119 -1.05 -22.51 -27.80
C ASP A 119 -2.52 -22.83 -27.52
N VAL A 120 -3.09 -22.19 -26.50
CA VAL A 120 -4.46 -22.39 -26.05
C VAL A 120 -5.23 -21.06 -26.07
N PRO A 121 -6.57 -21.10 -26.24
CA PRO A 121 -7.41 -19.92 -26.06
C PRO A 121 -7.20 -19.25 -24.70
N PHE A 122 -7.20 -17.91 -24.66
CA PHE A 122 -7.09 -17.17 -23.41
C PHE A 122 -8.42 -17.16 -22.64
N ARG A 123 -8.65 -18.25 -21.90
CA ARG A 123 -9.73 -18.38 -20.92
C ARG A 123 -9.25 -17.86 -19.57
N LEU A 124 -9.94 -16.85 -19.02
CA LEU A 124 -9.56 -16.26 -17.75
C LEU A 124 -9.73 -17.25 -16.59
N ASN A 125 -8.75 -17.29 -15.70
CA ASN A 125 -8.88 -17.94 -14.41
C ASN A 125 -9.63 -17.04 -13.40
N ARG A 126 -9.98 -17.56 -12.23
CA ARG A 126 -10.67 -16.83 -11.14
C ARG A 126 -9.99 -15.52 -10.75
N PRO A 127 -8.68 -15.49 -10.43
CA PRO A 127 -8.04 -14.24 -10.03
C PRO A 127 -7.99 -13.22 -11.17
N GLN A 128 -7.89 -13.67 -12.43
CA GLN A 128 -8.04 -12.80 -13.60
C GLN A 128 -9.45 -12.22 -13.71
N ARG A 129 -10.51 -13.01 -13.50
CA ARG A 129 -11.89 -12.49 -13.50
C ARG A 129 -12.11 -11.42 -12.42
N ARG A 130 -11.51 -11.58 -11.24
CA ARG A 130 -11.54 -10.55 -10.19
C ARG A 130 -10.89 -9.25 -10.65
N LEU A 131 -9.68 -9.32 -11.21
CA LEU A 131 -9.00 -8.13 -11.72
C LEU A 131 -9.79 -7.50 -12.88
N LEU A 132 -10.32 -8.32 -13.79
CA LEU A 132 -11.15 -7.85 -14.91
C LEU A 132 -12.39 -7.10 -14.42
N SER A 133 -13.06 -7.57 -13.37
CA SER A 133 -14.22 -6.90 -12.80
C SER A 133 -13.92 -5.46 -12.38
N GLU A 134 -12.77 -5.21 -11.76
CA GLU A 134 -12.33 -3.86 -11.39
C GLU A 134 -11.99 -3.00 -12.62
N LEU A 135 -11.35 -3.59 -13.65
CA LEU A 135 -11.04 -2.90 -14.91
C LEU A 135 -12.33 -2.49 -15.65
N GLU A 136 -13.28 -3.41 -15.80
CA GLU A 136 -14.56 -3.19 -16.48
C GLU A 136 -15.45 -2.21 -15.71
N ALA A 137 -15.50 -2.29 -14.38
CA ALA A 137 -16.27 -1.37 -13.56
C ALA A 137 -15.85 0.10 -13.75
N MET A 138 -14.56 0.37 -14.02
CA MET A 138 -14.08 1.70 -14.39
C MET A 138 -14.41 2.05 -15.85
N ARG A 139 -14.19 1.11 -16.78
CA ARG A 139 -14.46 1.31 -18.21
C ARG A 139 -15.93 1.63 -18.48
N GLU A 140 -16.85 0.84 -17.93
CA GLU A 140 -18.29 0.99 -18.13
C GLU A 140 -18.84 2.32 -17.59
N LYS A 141 -18.17 2.89 -16.57
CA LYS A 141 -18.48 4.22 -16.03
C LYS A 141 -17.83 5.36 -16.80
N GLY A 142 -17.11 5.06 -17.90
CA GLY A 142 -16.37 6.06 -18.68
C GLY A 142 -15.23 6.72 -17.89
N ARG A 143 -14.71 6.06 -16.85
CA ARG A 143 -13.63 6.59 -16.02
C ARG A 143 -12.26 6.15 -16.56
N PRO A 144 -11.19 6.92 -16.32
CA PRO A 144 -9.83 6.42 -16.50
C PRO A 144 -9.60 5.17 -15.64
N ILE A 145 -8.88 4.19 -16.17
CA ILE A 145 -8.59 2.92 -15.49
C ILE A 145 -7.29 3.09 -14.72
N ARG A 146 -7.33 2.98 -13.39
CA ARG A 146 -6.19 3.18 -12.49
C ARG A 146 -6.16 2.08 -11.43
N ILE A 147 -5.20 1.17 -11.50
CA ILE A 147 -5.05 0.03 -10.59
C ILE A 147 -3.65 0.02 -9.97
N ILE A 148 -3.59 -0.29 -8.68
CA ILE A 148 -2.39 -0.81 -8.04
C ILE A 148 -2.69 -2.23 -7.53
N LEU A 149 -1.99 -3.21 -8.11
CA LEU A 149 -2.22 -4.63 -7.93
C LEU A 149 -1.08 -5.25 -7.14
N LEU A 150 -1.33 -5.54 -5.87
CA LEU A 150 -0.48 -6.40 -5.06
C LEU A 150 -0.88 -7.85 -5.30
N LYS A 151 0.07 -8.70 -5.70
CA LYS A 151 -0.24 -10.07 -6.11
C LYS A 151 0.72 -11.12 -5.56
N ALA A 152 0.19 -12.33 -5.36
CA ALA A 152 1.00 -13.56 -5.29
C ALA A 152 1.62 -13.90 -6.66
N ARG A 153 2.67 -14.73 -6.67
CA ARG A 153 3.33 -15.15 -7.91
C ARG A 153 2.42 -16.01 -8.81
N GLN A 154 2.77 -16.05 -10.10
CA GLN A 154 2.41 -17.11 -11.05
C GLN A 154 0.93 -17.33 -11.42
N TRP A 155 -0.01 -16.40 -11.20
CA TRP A 155 -1.40 -16.56 -11.70
C TRP A 155 -1.73 -15.84 -13.01
N GLY A 156 -0.80 -15.05 -13.56
CA GLY A 156 -0.96 -14.41 -14.88
C GLY A 156 -1.69 -13.06 -14.87
N GLY A 157 -1.56 -12.27 -13.79
CA GLY A 157 -2.11 -10.91 -13.73
C GLY A 157 -1.57 -10.00 -14.83
N SER A 158 -0.25 -10.02 -15.07
CA SER A 158 0.39 -9.21 -16.11
C SER A 158 -0.09 -9.60 -17.52
N THR A 159 -0.42 -10.88 -17.74
CA THR A 159 -1.02 -11.38 -18.99
C THR A 159 -2.39 -10.76 -19.23
N LEU A 160 -3.27 -10.76 -18.23
CA LEU A 160 -4.59 -10.12 -18.35
C LEU A 160 -4.45 -8.62 -18.65
N VAL A 161 -3.61 -7.90 -17.91
CA VAL A 161 -3.42 -6.45 -18.11
C VAL A 161 -2.98 -6.15 -19.55
N GLN A 162 -2.01 -6.90 -20.07
CA GLN A 162 -1.55 -6.70 -21.46
C GLN A 162 -2.62 -7.04 -22.49
N ILE A 163 -3.32 -8.15 -22.32
CA ILE A 163 -4.36 -8.56 -23.27
C ILE A 163 -5.55 -7.59 -23.22
N TYR A 164 -5.84 -7.02 -22.06
CA TYR A 164 -6.86 -5.98 -21.91
C TYR A 164 -6.45 -4.65 -22.56
N MET A 165 -5.19 -4.22 -22.41
CA MET A 165 -4.67 -3.07 -23.16
C MET A 165 -4.68 -3.32 -24.68
N ALA A 166 -4.33 -4.54 -25.10
CA ALA A 166 -4.41 -4.95 -26.49
C ALA A 166 -5.84 -4.89 -27.03
N TRP A 167 -6.83 -5.34 -26.25
CA TRP A 167 -8.25 -5.22 -26.60
C TRP A 167 -8.65 -3.77 -26.85
N ILE A 168 -8.23 -2.85 -25.98
CA ILE A 168 -8.48 -1.41 -26.18
C ILE A 168 -7.85 -0.94 -27.49
N GLN A 169 -6.57 -1.28 -27.75
CA GLN A 169 -5.84 -0.84 -28.94
C GLN A 169 -6.30 -1.48 -30.25
N LEU A 170 -6.95 -2.65 -30.20
CA LEU A 170 -7.42 -3.38 -31.37
C LEU A 170 -8.91 -3.15 -31.64
N VAL A 171 -9.73 -2.93 -30.60
CA VAL A 171 -11.19 -2.93 -30.72
C VAL A 171 -11.81 -1.55 -30.46
N HIS A 172 -11.20 -0.74 -29.60
CA HIS A 172 -11.80 0.51 -29.10
C HIS A 172 -11.15 1.78 -29.63
N CYS A 173 -9.82 1.82 -29.65
CA CYS A 173 -9.07 3.04 -29.86
C CYS A 173 -7.95 2.84 -30.88
N HIS A 174 -7.82 3.79 -31.81
CA HIS A 174 -6.72 3.88 -32.76
C HIS A 174 -5.75 4.98 -32.32
N ASN A 175 -4.49 4.90 -32.75
CA ASN A 175 -3.42 5.82 -32.34
C ASN A 175 -3.32 5.94 -30.81
N TRP A 176 -3.57 4.84 -30.10
CA TRP A 176 -3.66 4.77 -28.65
C TRP A 176 -2.38 4.17 -28.10
N ASN A 177 -1.39 5.01 -27.81
CA ASN A 177 -0.03 4.56 -27.50
C ASN A 177 0.10 4.06 -26.06
N SER A 178 0.96 3.06 -25.85
CA SER A 178 1.17 2.42 -24.56
C SER A 178 2.65 2.26 -24.21
N VAL A 179 2.96 2.32 -22.93
CA VAL A 179 4.28 2.01 -22.36
C VAL A 179 4.18 0.76 -21.48
N ILE A 180 5.17 -0.12 -21.64
CA ILE A 180 5.42 -1.25 -20.76
C ILE A 180 6.76 -0.99 -20.08
N CYS A 181 6.74 -0.80 -18.77
CA CYS A 181 7.94 -0.58 -17.97
C CYS A 181 8.03 -1.63 -16.87
N ALA A 182 9.19 -2.25 -16.73
CA ALA A 182 9.46 -3.21 -15.65
C ALA A 182 10.79 -2.85 -14.96
N HIS A 183 11.13 -3.57 -13.88
CA HIS A 183 12.43 -3.41 -13.22
C HIS A 183 13.60 -3.61 -14.22
N LEU A 184 13.54 -4.67 -15.03
CA LEU A 184 14.49 -4.98 -16.10
C LEU A 184 13.87 -4.89 -17.49
N LYS A 185 14.69 -4.56 -18.49
CA LYS A 185 14.25 -4.47 -19.90
C LYS A 185 13.73 -5.80 -20.44
N ASP A 186 14.39 -6.90 -20.10
CA ASP A 186 13.99 -8.25 -20.55
C ASP A 186 12.64 -8.67 -19.97
N SER A 187 12.33 -8.28 -18.73
CA SER A 187 11.00 -8.49 -18.15
C SER A 187 9.92 -7.76 -18.95
N ALA A 188 10.16 -6.50 -19.34
CA ALA A 188 9.24 -5.76 -20.17
C ALA A 188 9.11 -6.36 -21.60
N LEU A 189 10.20 -6.88 -22.17
CA LEU A 189 10.17 -7.60 -23.46
C LEU A 189 9.36 -8.89 -23.38
N ASN A 190 9.49 -9.68 -22.32
CA ASN A 190 8.68 -10.88 -22.10
C ASN A 190 7.19 -10.54 -22.02
N ILE A 191 6.85 -9.43 -21.35
CA ILE A 191 5.48 -8.93 -21.27
C ILE A 191 4.94 -8.54 -22.64
N LYS A 192 5.74 -7.81 -23.44
CA LYS A 192 5.39 -7.48 -24.84
C LYS A 192 5.25 -8.73 -25.73
N GLY A 193 6.04 -9.76 -25.48
CA GLY A 193 5.99 -11.03 -26.21
C GLY A 193 4.59 -11.67 -26.20
N MET A 194 3.84 -11.53 -25.11
CA MET A 194 2.45 -11.98 -25.03
C MET A 194 1.55 -11.27 -26.04
N TYR A 195 1.75 -9.97 -26.24
CA TYR A 195 1.01 -9.20 -27.23
C TYR A 195 1.47 -9.56 -28.67
N SER A 196 2.77 -9.78 -28.89
CA SER A 196 3.26 -10.27 -30.18
C SER A 196 2.54 -11.56 -30.60
N LYS A 197 2.42 -12.52 -29.66
CA LYS A 197 1.76 -13.80 -29.88
C LYS A 197 0.27 -13.67 -30.20
N LEU A 198 -0.41 -12.74 -29.52
CA LEU A 198 -1.79 -12.38 -29.82
C LEU A 198 -1.91 -11.90 -31.27
N LEU A 199 -1.06 -10.94 -31.69
CA LEU A 199 -1.12 -10.38 -33.05
C LEU A 199 -0.90 -11.43 -34.14
N GLU A 200 0.04 -12.35 -33.94
CA GLU A 200 0.33 -13.44 -34.89
C GLU A 200 -0.89 -14.32 -35.19
N ASN A 201 -1.81 -14.46 -34.22
CA ASN A 201 -3.00 -15.30 -34.34
C ASN A 201 -4.29 -14.50 -34.54
N TYR A 202 -4.22 -13.17 -34.54
CA TYR A 202 -5.41 -12.32 -34.57
C TYR A 202 -6.00 -12.22 -35.98
N PRO A 203 -7.30 -12.54 -36.19
CA PRO A 203 -7.88 -12.51 -37.53
C PRO A 203 -7.89 -11.11 -38.15
N PRO A 204 -7.24 -10.90 -39.31
CA PRO A 204 -7.13 -9.57 -39.93
C PRO A 204 -8.47 -8.90 -40.26
N TRP A 205 -9.47 -9.70 -40.66
CA TRP A 205 -10.79 -9.22 -41.04
C TRP A 205 -11.54 -8.50 -39.90
N LEU A 206 -11.17 -8.77 -38.63
CA LEU A 206 -11.72 -8.05 -37.48
C LEU A 206 -11.36 -6.56 -37.52
N LEU A 207 -10.19 -6.22 -38.08
CA LEU A 207 -9.73 -4.84 -38.32
C LEU A 207 -9.99 -4.37 -39.74
N SER A 208 -10.78 -5.12 -40.53
CA SER A 208 -11.01 -4.82 -41.95
C SER A 208 -9.71 -4.74 -42.76
N SER A 209 -8.78 -5.64 -42.44
CA SER A 209 -7.47 -5.81 -43.10
C SER A 209 -7.37 -7.23 -43.65
N ASP A 210 -6.64 -7.41 -44.75
CA ASP A 210 -6.27 -8.75 -45.25
C ASP A 210 -4.85 -9.15 -44.85
N ALA A 211 -4.04 -8.18 -44.42
CA ALA A 211 -2.66 -8.42 -44.00
C ALA A 211 -2.60 -8.96 -42.55
N PRO A 212 -1.73 -9.94 -42.27
CA PRO A 212 -1.51 -10.44 -40.92
C PRO A 212 -1.03 -9.33 -39.99
N LEU A 213 -1.48 -9.36 -38.74
CA LEU A 213 -1.06 -8.41 -37.72
C LEU A 213 0.31 -8.82 -37.17
N ARG A 214 1.18 -7.83 -37.01
CA ARG A 214 2.49 -7.99 -36.36
C ARG A 214 3.00 -6.65 -35.89
N PHE A 215 3.90 -6.67 -34.92
CA PHE A 215 4.67 -5.48 -34.61
C PHE A 215 5.68 -5.15 -35.70
N ARG A 216 5.80 -3.87 -36.03
CA ARG A 216 6.92 -3.32 -36.80
C ARG A 216 7.71 -2.31 -35.99
N PRO A 217 9.03 -2.17 -36.19
CA PRO A 217 9.80 -1.08 -35.60
C PRO A 217 9.24 0.27 -36.04
N PHE A 218 9.20 1.25 -35.13
CA PHE A 218 8.78 2.61 -35.43
C PHE A 218 10.02 3.51 -35.60
N GLU A 219 10.17 4.18 -36.75
CA GLU A 219 11.19 5.24 -37.01
C GLU A 219 12.62 4.95 -36.49
N LYS A 220 13.10 3.71 -36.65
CA LYS A 220 14.42 3.23 -36.16
C LYS A 220 14.57 3.25 -34.63
N MET A 221 13.53 3.53 -33.87
CA MET A 221 13.51 3.43 -32.41
C MET A 221 13.55 1.95 -32.00
N GLY A 222 14.65 1.51 -31.39
CA GLY A 222 14.86 0.10 -31.01
C GLY A 222 13.93 -0.40 -29.89
N ASN A 223 13.26 0.49 -29.16
CA ASN A 223 12.37 0.13 -28.04
C ASN A 223 10.88 0.35 -28.36
N THR A 224 10.54 0.87 -29.53
CA THR A 224 9.15 1.20 -29.89
C THR A 224 8.70 0.41 -31.09
N SER A 225 7.50 -0.18 -30.99
CA SER A 225 6.86 -0.91 -32.08
C SER A 225 5.50 -0.33 -32.39
N ILE A 226 5.06 -0.48 -33.63
CA ILE A 226 3.76 -0.01 -34.14
C ILE A 226 2.95 -1.19 -34.68
N ILE A 227 1.63 -1.10 -34.51
CA ILE A 227 0.62 -1.93 -35.20
C ILE A 227 0.03 -1.08 -36.32
N ASP A 228 0.25 -1.46 -37.58
CA ASP A 228 -0.10 -0.59 -38.71
C ASP A 228 -1.59 -0.33 -38.87
N GLN A 229 -2.40 -1.34 -38.59
CA GLN A 229 -3.84 -1.32 -38.79
C GLN A 229 -4.51 -0.31 -37.85
N THR A 230 -3.98 -0.16 -36.63
CA THR A 230 -4.56 0.73 -35.60
C THR A 230 -3.71 1.96 -35.33
N LYS A 231 -2.47 2.01 -35.87
CA LYS A 231 -1.45 3.04 -35.60
C LYS A 231 -1.01 3.14 -34.13
N CYS A 232 -1.41 2.19 -33.30
CA CYS A 232 -1.02 2.14 -31.89
C CYS A 232 0.46 1.79 -31.75
N ARG A 233 1.17 2.55 -30.91
CA ARG A 233 2.57 2.32 -30.56
C ARG A 233 2.72 1.67 -29.19
N ILE A 234 3.66 0.75 -29.08
CA ILE A 234 4.02 0.04 -27.84
C ILE A 234 5.50 0.30 -27.59
N THR A 235 5.81 1.04 -26.54
CA THR A 235 7.17 1.37 -26.13
C THR A 235 7.58 0.58 -24.89
N ILE A 236 8.81 0.08 -24.91
CA ILE A 236 9.42 -0.68 -23.82
C ILE A 236 10.39 0.20 -23.06
N GLY A 237 10.31 0.16 -21.73
CA GLY A 237 11.26 0.78 -20.83
C GLY A 237 11.66 -0.12 -19.66
N SER A 238 12.70 0.32 -18.94
CA SER A 238 13.08 -0.28 -17.67
C SER A 238 13.32 0.78 -16.60
N ALA A 239 13.16 0.38 -15.33
CA ALA A 239 13.43 1.25 -14.20
C ALA A 239 14.92 1.67 -14.11
N GLU A 240 15.82 0.86 -14.65
CA GLU A 240 17.25 1.17 -14.76
C GLU A 240 17.55 2.27 -15.80
N THR A 241 16.72 2.39 -16.83
CA THR A 241 16.88 3.36 -17.93
C THR A 241 15.68 4.31 -18.12
N PRO A 242 15.36 5.17 -17.12
CA PRO A 242 14.23 6.10 -17.14
C PRO A 242 14.07 6.98 -18.38
N GLU A 243 15.20 7.47 -18.92
CA GLU A 243 15.18 8.41 -20.03
C GLU A 243 14.62 7.80 -21.32
N SER A 244 14.60 6.46 -21.42
CA SER A 244 14.07 5.75 -22.61
C SER A 244 12.55 5.86 -22.78
N ILE A 245 11.83 6.29 -21.74
CA ILE A 245 10.36 6.38 -21.71
C ILE A 245 9.85 7.80 -21.45
N ARG A 246 10.74 8.75 -21.17
CA ARG A 246 10.38 10.15 -20.98
C ARG A 246 9.99 10.79 -22.31
N GLY A 247 8.92 11.58 -22.32
CA GLY A 247 8.45 12.30 -23.52
C GLY A 247 7.61 11.47 -24.50
N ASN A 248 7.19 10.26 -24.10
CA ASN A 248 6.27 9.45 -24.89
C ASN A 248 4.83 9.97 -24.78
N ASP A 249 4.09 9.96 -25.89
CA ASP A 249 2.68 10.33 -26.00
C ASP A 249 1.73 9.20 -25.53
N ALA A 250 2.15 8.45 -24.50
CA ALA A 250 1.45 7.29 -24.01
C ALA A 250 0.16 7.67 -23.26
N VAL A 251 -0.91 6.96 -23.59
CA VAL A 251 -2.23 7.05 -22.93
C VAL A 251 -2.53 5.81 -22.08
N MET A 252 -1.66 4.81 -22.16
CA MET A 252 -1.70 3.62 -21.30
C MET A 252 -0.32 3.27 -20.78
N ALA A 253 -0.22 2.88 -19.51
CA ALA A 253 1.01 2.46 -18.86
C ALA A 253 0.79 1.18 -18.05
N HIS A 254 1.60 0.17 -18.32
CA HIS A 254 1.73 -1.02 -17.48
C HIS A 254 3.11 -1.00 -16.83
N LEU A 255 3.11 -0.77 -15.51
CA LEU A 255 4.30 -0.72 -14.68
C LEU A 255 4.36 -2.02 -13.87
N SER A 256 5.32 -2.89 -14.21
CA SER A 256 5.45 -4.25 -13.68
C SER A 256 6.62 -4.37 -12.70
N GLU A 257 6.43 -5.18 -11.67
CA GLU A 257 7.40 -5.44 -10.60
C GLU A 257 7.89 -4.15 -9.91
N VAL A 258 6.95 -3.22 -9.66
CA VAL A 258 7.25 -1.88 -9.13
C VAL A 258 7.94 -1.90 -7.77
N ALA A 259 7.67 -2.91 -6.93
CA ALA A 259 8.31 -3.01 -5.61
C ALA A 259 9.83 -3.29 -5.70
N PHE A 260 10.32 -3.71 -6.87
CA PHE A 260 11.73 -3.99 -7.13
C PHE A 260 12.43 -2.87 -7.90
N TRP A 261 11.77 -1.74 -8.13
CA TRP A 261 12.38 -0.62 -8.83
C TRP A 261 13.43 0.03 -7.92
N PRO A 262 14.68 0.18 -8.39
CA PRO A 262 15.76 0.68 -7.56
C PRO A 262 15.55 2.15 -7.21
N ALA A 263 15.87 2.51 -5.97
CA ALA A 263 16.01 3.89 -5.53
C ALA A 263 17.50 4.23 -5.42
N THR A 264 17.92 5.28 -6.12
CA THR A 264 19.28 5.83 -6.07
C THR A 264 19.16 7.34 -5.79
N PRO A 265 20.22 8.00 -5.28
CA PRO A 265 20.18 9.44 -5.03
C PRO A 265 19.77 10.28 -6.25
N GLN A 266 20.10 9.82 -7.46
CA GLN A 266 19.79 10.52 -8.71
C GLN A 266 18.45 10.10 -9.33
N LYS A 267 17.92 8.90 -8.99
CA LYS A 267 16.73 8.32 -9.63
C LYS A 267 15.91 7.55 -8.60
N THR A 268 14.67 7.99 -8.39
CA THR A 268 13.71 7.31 -7.52
C THR A 268 12.56 6.68 -8.31
N PRO A 269 11.94 5.60 -7.82
CA PRO A 269 10.73 5.04 -8.44
C PRO A 269 9.62 6.09 -8.58
N GLU A 270 9.46 6.98 -7.59
CA GLU A 270 8.51 8.10 -7.61
C GLU A 270 8.71 9.01 -8.84
N SER A 271 9.96 9.39 -9.10
CA SER A 271 10.33 10.23 -10.25
C SER A 271 10.02 9.54 -11.58
N LEU A 272 10.31 8.24 -11.67
CA LEU A 272 10.05 7.46 -12.86
C LEU A 272 8.55 7.31 -13.13
N VAL A 273 7.78 6.93 -12.11
CA VAL A 273 6.33 6.80 -12.22
C VAL A 273 5.72 8.16 -12.56
N ARG A 274 6.16 9.26 -11.94
CA ARG A 274 5.73 10.60 -12.33
C ARG A 274 6.06 10.93 -13.78
N SER A 275 7.23 10.53 -14.28
CA SER A 275 7.64 10.77 -15.67
C SER A 275 6.82 9.98 -16.68
N VAL A 276 6.37 8.76 -16.35
CA VAL A 276 5.58 7.92 -17.24
C VAL A 276 4.10 8.23 -17.14
N CYS A 277 3.58 8.33 -15.91
CA CYS A 277 2.16 8.51 -15.64
C CYS A 277 1.71 9.97 -15.77
N GLY A 278 2.63 10.93 -15.61
CA GLY A 278 2.31 12.36 -15.68
C GLY A 278 1.83 12.83 -17.05
N SER A 279 2.16 12.11 -18.13
CA SER A 279 1.66 12.40 -19.48
C SER A 279 0.34 11.70 -19.81
N VAL A 280 -0.10 10.74 -18.99
CA VAL A 280 -1.31 9.94 -19.27
C VAL A 280 -2.55 10.74 -18.88
N ALA A 281 -3.34 11.15 -19.87
CA ALA A 281 -4.56 11.93 -19.67
C ALA A 281 -5.64 11.18 -18.84
N LEU A 282 -6.49 11.95 -18.15
CA LEU A 282 -7.63 11.46 -17.35
C LEU A 282 -8.89 11.28 -18.20
N ILE A 283 -8.82 10.43 -19.23
CA ILE A 283 -9.91 10.19 -20.18
C ILE A 283 -10.34 8.71 -20.21
N PRO A 284 -11.56 8.38 -20.69
CA PRO A 284 -11.98 7.00 -20.91
C PRO A 284 -10.94 6.22 -21.70
N TYR A 285 -10.79 4.93 -21.41
CA TYR A 285 -9.81 4.02 -22.04
C TYR A 285 -8.32 4.38 -21.81
N SER A 286 -8.00 5.44 -21.06
CA SER A 286 -6.64 5.59 -20.52
C SER A 286 -6.41 4.57 -19.40
N VAL A 287 -5.21 3.99 -19.33
CA VAL A 287 -4.90 2.90 -18.39
C VAL A 287 -3.62 3.20 -17.64
N ILE A 288 -3.62 3.06 -16.32
CA ILE A 288 -2.39 2.92 -15.53
C ILE A 288 -2.59 1.73 -14.62
N VAL A 289 -1.80 0.67 -14.83
CA VAL A 289 -1.75 -0.47 -13.94
C VAL A 289 -0.34 -0.60 -13.40
N MET A 290 -0.22 -0.49 -12.09
CA MET A 290 0.98 -0.82 -11.34
C MET A 290 0.80 -2.17 -10.70
N GLU A 291 1.65 -3.14 -11.02
CA GLU A 291 1.57 -4.47 -10.42
C GLU A 291 2.94 -4.89 -9.89
N SER A 292 2.94 -5.64 -8.79
CA SER A 292 4.14 -6.23 -8.23
C SER A 292 3.80 -7.34 -7.23
N THR A 293 4.72 -8.28 -7.02
CA THR A 293 4.77 -8.92 -5.70
C THR A 293 5.33 -7.94 -4.69
N ALA A 294 5.07 -8.15 -3.41
CA ALA A 294 5.68 -7.33 -2.37
C ALA A 294 7.20 -7.54 -2.32
N ASN A 295 7.91 -6.54 -1.82
CA ASN A 295 9.35 -6.55 -1.61
C ASN A 295 9.69 -5.78 -0.32
N GLY A 296 9.17 -6.28 0.81
CA GLY A 296 9.23 -5.61 2.10
C GLY A 296 8.42 -4.31 2.17
N THR A 297 8.53 -3.62 3.30
CA THR A 297 7.83 -2.37 3.60
C THR A 297 8.68 -1.16 3.24
N GLY A 298 8.02 -0.06 2.84
CA GLY A 298 8.65 1.27 2.76
C GLY A 298 9.16 1.74 1.43
N ASN A 299 9.34 0.82 0.50
CA ASN A 299 9.51 1.17 -0.89
C ASN A 299 8.27 1.94 -1.41
N TYR A 300 8.45 2.55 -2.58
CA TYR A 300 7.40 3.31 -3.25
C TYR A 300 6.09 2.51 -3.41
N PHE A 301 6.18 1.24 -3.81
CA PHE A 301 5.02 0.40 -4.07
C PHE A 301 4.20 0.15 -2.80
N HIS A 302 4.84 -0.13 -1.67
CA HIS A 302 4.17 -0.25 -0.37
C HIS A 302 3.46 1.05 0.00
N LYS A 303 4.17 2.19 -0.10
CA LYS A 303 3.60 3.51 0.22
C LYS A 303 2.38 3.84 -0.65
N GLU A 304 2.47 3.58 -1.96
CA GLU A 304 1.35 3.80 -2.88
C GLU A 304 0.19 2.84 -2.64
N CYS A 305 0.44 1.57 -2.29
CA CYS A 305 -0.60 0.63 -1.86
C CYS A 305 -1.36 1.15 -0.63
N GLN A 306 -0.63 1.64 0.37
CA GLN A 306 -1.23 2.20 1.58
C GLN A 306 -2.06 3.46 1.28
N ARG A 307 -1.57 4.37 0.41
CA ARG A 307 -2.34 5.52 -0.06
C ARG A 307 -3.63 5.11 -0.78
N ALA A 308 -3.55 4.10 -1.66
CA ALA A 308 -4.70 3.58 -2.39
C ALA A 308 -5.74 2.92 -1.46
N LYS A 309 -5.31 2.19 -0.43
CA LYS A 309 -6.19 1.63 0.61
C LYS A 309 -6.96 2.71 1.37
N ARG A 310 -6.34 3.87 1.61
CA ARG A 310 -6.96 5.03 2.28
C ARG A 310 -7.78 5.93 1.35
N GLY A 311 -7.75 5.69 0.04
CA GLY A 311 -8.45 6.53 -0.94
C GLY A 311 -7.72 7.83 -1.31
N GLU A 312 -6.44 7.96 -0.98
CA GLU A 312 -5.57 9.12 -1.25
C GLU A 312 -4.79 9.00 -2.57
N SER A 313 -4.84 7.83 -3.21
CA SER A 313 -4.30 7.58 -4.55
C SER A 313 -5.42 7.67 -5.59
N ASP A 314 -5.08 8.06 -6.81
CA ASP A 314 -5.96 7.94 -7.98
C ASP A 314 -6.19 6.47 -8.39
N LYS A 315 -5.41 5.54 -7.85
CA LYS A 315 -5.47 4.11 -8.14
C LYS A 315 -6.35 3.37 -7.14
N LYS A 316 -7.12 2.42 -7.67
CA LYS A 316 -7.84 1.43 -6.86
C LYS A 316 -6.86 0.34 -6.43
N PHE A 317 -6.77 0.10 -5.13
CA PHE A 317 -6.01 -1.04 -4.58
C PHE A 317 -6.73 -2.36 -4.86
N VAL A 318 -6.00 -3.32 -5.44
CA VAL A 318 -6.46 -4.68 -5.66
C VAL A 318 -5.43 -5.64 -5.09
N PHE A 319 -5.90 -6.60 -4.29
CA PHE A 319 -5.09 -7.68 -3.76
C PHE A 319 -5.67 -9.03 -4.20
N VAL A 320 -4.78 -9.92 -4.68
CA VAL A 320 -5.12 -11.30 -5.04
C VAL A 320 -4.35 -12.25 -4.13
N PRO A 321 -5.03 -12.90 -3.15
CA PRO A 321 -4.40 -13.90 -2.28
C PRO A 321 -4.10 -15.19 -3.03
N TRP A 322 -3.15 -15.97 -2.51
CA TRP A 322 -2.75 -17.22 -3.16
C TRP A 322 -3.89 -18.26 -3.23
N TYR A 323 -4.76 -18.33 -2.20
CA TYR A 323 -5.82 -19.36 -2.13
C TYR A 323 -6.97 -19.10 -3.12
N GLU A 324 -7.00 -17.97 -3.81
CA GLU A 324 -7.92 -17.72 -4.92
C GLU A 324 -7.41 -18.32 -6.25
N ILE A 325 -6.15 -18.75 -6.30
CA ILE A 325 -5.51 -19.30 -7.50
C ILE A 325 -5.73 -20.82 -7.55
N GLU A 326 -6.40 -21.29 -8.58
CA GLU A 326 -6.95 -22.66 -8.63
C GLU A 326 -5.87 -23.76 -8.60
N ILE A 327 -4.64 -23.43 -9.02
CA ILE A 327 -3.52 -24.38 -9.07
C ILE A 327 -2.94 -24.69 -7.68
N TYR A 328 -3.27 -23.90 -6.66
CA TYR A 328 -2.72 -24.05 -5.31
C TYR A 328 -3.65 -24.85 -4.40
N ARG A 329 -3.93 -26.09 -4.82
CA ARG A 329 -4.83 -27.01 -4.12
C ARG A 329 -4.27 -28.42 -4.10
N SER A 330 -4.64 -29.19 -3.10
CA SER A 330 -4.20 -30.57 -2.94
C SER A 330 -5.33 -31.42 -2.37
N PRO A 331 -5.58 -32.62 -2.92
CA PRO A 331 -6.62 -33.50 -2.40
C PRO A 331 -6.34 -33.87 -0.94
N ILE A 332 -7.43 -34.15 -0.21
CA ILE A 332 -7.45 -34.59 1.17
C ILE A 332 -8.15 -35.95 1.21
N ASP A 333 -7.49 -36.94 1.81
CA ASP A 333 -8.03 -38.29 1.94
C ASP A 333 -9.03 -38.40 3.10
N ASP A 334 -8.73 -37.73 4.23
CA ASP A 334 -9.55 -37.73 5.45
C ASP A 334 -9.76 -36.29 5.94
N TYR A 335 -10.96 -35.75 5.71
CA TYR A 335 -11.31 -34.37 6.02
C TYR A 335 -11.48 -34.12 7.53
N GLU A 336 -12.00 -35.08 8.28
CA GLU A 336 -12.23 -34.94 9.72
C GLU A 336 -10.89 -34.81 10.44
N LYS A 337 -9.99 -35.77 10.19
CA LYS A 337 -8.63 -35.74 10.73
C LYS A 337 -7.85 -34.51 10.27
N PHE A 338 -8.05 -34.07 9.03
CA PHE A 338 -7.40 -32.86 8.54
C PHE A 338 -7.81 -31.63 9.35
N VAL A 339 -9.12 -31.46 9.60
CA VAL A 339 -9.67 -30.33 10.37
C VAL A 339 -9.20 -30.35 11.82
N GLU A 340 -9.16 -31.53 12.46
CA GLU A 340 -8.67 -31.69 13.83
C GLU A 340 -7.20 -31.27 13.99
N THR A 341 -6.38 -31.53 12.98
CA THR A 341 -4.94 -31.21 12.99
C THR A 341 -4.62 -29.78 12.54
N MET A 342 -5.62 -28.94 12.24
CA MET A 342 -5.38 -27.57 11.81
C MET A 342 -4.77 -26.71 12.92
N THR A 343 -3.64 -26.10 12.59
CA THR A 343 -2.97 -25.09 13.42
C THR A 343 -3.82 -23.82 13.53
N SER A 344 -3.49 -22.94 14.47
CA SER A 344 -4.13 -21.62 14.61
C SER A 344 -4.04 -20.79 13.32
N TYR A 345 -2.90 -20.85 12.63
CA TYR A 345 -2.71 -20.15 11.36
C TYR A 345 -3.58 -20.75 10.24
N GLU A 346 -3.72 -22.06 10.16
CA GLU A 346 -4.57 -22.69 9.15
C GLU A 346 -6.06 -22.39 9.39
N LYS A 347 -6.48 -22.27 10.66
CA LYS A 347 -7.82 -21.78 11.01
C LYS A 347 -8.02 -20.33 10.57
N TYR A 348 -6.99 -19.49 10.73
CA TYR A 348 -7.00 -18.13 10.16
C TYR A 348 -7.16 -18.14 8.63
N LEU A 349 -6.42 -18.98 7.89
CA LEU A 349 -6.60 -19.12 6.44
C LEU A 349 -8.04 -19.51 6.06
N TRP A 350 -8.64 -20.43 6.82
CA TRP A 350 -10.01 -20.85 6.63
C TRP A 350 -11.02 -19.71 6.82
N GLU A 351 -10.83 -18.88 7.86
CA GLU A 351 -11.64 -17.69 8.12
C GLU A 351 -11.51 -16.66 6.99
N ARG A 352 -10.34 -16.56 6.36
CA ARG A 352 -10.09 -15.68 5.21
C ARG A 352 -10.76 -16.12 3.92
N GLY A 353 -11.20 -17.38 3.82
CA GLY A 353 -11.93 -17.89 2.66
C GLY A 353 -11.28 -19.08 1.96
N ALA A 354 -10.09 -19.52 2.38
CA ALA A 354 -9.42 -20.66 1.76
C ALA A 354 -10.24 -21.96 1.90
N THR A 355 -10.25 -22.79 0.86
CA THR A 355 -10.79 -24.15 0.97
C THR A 355 -9.83 -25.06 1.74
N LEU A 356 -10.31 -26.18 2.26
CA LEU A 356 -9.46 -27.14 2.96
C LEU A 356 -8.36 -27.69 2.04
N GLU A 357 -8.66 -27.92 0.77
CA GLU A 357 -7.69 -28.39 -0.23
C GLU A 357 -6.60 -27.35 -0.52
N ALA A 358 -6.96 -26.05 -0.51
CA ALA A 358 -5.99 -24.97 -0.59
C ALA A 358 -5.07 -25.00 0.65
N ILE A 359 -5.65 -25.12 1.85
CA ILE A 359 -4.88 -25.21 3.11
C ILE A 359 -3.98 -26.46 3.12
N SER A 360 -4.46 -27.59 2.59
CA SER A 360 -3.68 -28.82 2.41
C SER A 360 -2.47 -28.60 1.50
N TRP A 361 -2.66 -27.87 0.39
CA TRP A 361 -1.54 -27.45 -0.46
C TRP A 361 -0.56 -26.55 0.29
N TYR A 362 -1.06 -25.55 1.05
CA TYR A 362 -0.21 -24.65 1.83
C TYR A 362 0.64 -25.41 2.84
N ARG A 363 0.04 -26.37 3.57
CA ARG A 363 0.74 -27.24 4.53
C ARG A 363 1.87 -28.04 3.87
N LYS A 364 1.65 -28.51 2.64
CA LYS A 364 2.69 -29.23 1.85
C LYS A 364 3.77 -28.27 1.37
N LYS A 365 3.38 -27.15 0.76
CA LYS A 365 4.28 -26.15 0.18
C LYS A 365 5.15 -25.45 1.23
N ARG A 366 4.61 -25.19 2.42
CA ARG A 366 5.30 -24.60 3.57
C ARG A 366 6.56 -25.39 3.95
N LYS A 367 6.60 -26.71 3.71
CA LYS A 367 7.78 -27.55 4.01
C LYS A 367 9.01 -27.23 3.14
N GLU A 368 8.83 -26.55 2.01
CA GLU A 368 9.93 -26.12 1.14
C GLU A 368 10.66 -24.89 1.69
N TYR A 369 10.07 -24.19 2.65
CA TYR A 369 10.62 -22.97 3.24
C TYR A 369 11.17 -23.26 4.63
N ALA A 370 12.27 -22.60 5.01
CA ALA A 370 12.76 -22.66 6.39
C ALA A 370 11.80 -21.86 7.29
N GLU A 371 11.60 -20.59 6.98
CA GLU A 371 10.77 -19.68 7.77
C GLU A 371 9.37 -19.51 7.20
N HIS A 372 8.39 -19.26 8.07
CA HIS A 372 7.00 -19.09 7.63
C HIS A 372 6.82 -17.74 6.93
N ALA A 373 7.60 -16.74 7.33
CA ALA A 373 7.62 -15.42 6.69
C ALA A 373 7.95 -15.51 5.19
N ASP A 374 8.90 -16.36 4.79
CA ASP A 374 9.24 -16.52 3.37
C ASP A 374 8.07 -17.10 2.57
N MET A 375 7.36 -18.08 3.13
CA MET A 375 6.13 -18.62 2.53
C MET A 375 5.04 -17.55 2.43
N MET A 376 4.89 -16.67 3.43
CA MET A 376 3.92 -15.57 3.42
C MET A 376 4.27 -14.50 2.38
N ALA A 377 5.55 -14.17 2.20
CA ALA A 377 5.99 -13.20 1.20
C ALA A 377 5.73 -13.69 -0.23
N GLU A 378 5.95 -14.99 -0.47
CA GLU A 378 5.74 -15.63 -1.78
C GLU A 378 4.27 -15.92 -2.09
N TYR A 379 3.54 -16.39 -1.07
CA TYR A 379 2.13 -16.77 -1.14
C TYR A 379 1.35 -16.06 -0.03
N PRO A 380 1.12 -14.74 -0.16
CA PRO A 380 0.44 -13.97 0.86
C PRO A 380 -1.05 -14.23 0.92
N SER A 381 -1.58 -14.38 2.15
CA SER A 381 -3.01 -14.63 2.40
C SER A 381 -3.80 -13.32 2.60
N ASP A 382 -3.07 -12.25 2.90
CA ASP A 382 -3.54 -10.86 2.98
C ASP A 382 -2.41 -9.89 2.59
N ASP A 383 -2.75 -8.62 2.48
CA ASP A 383 -1.83 -7.57 2.06
C ASP A 383 -0.78 -7.23 3.14
N VAL A 384 -1.05 -7.50 4.42
CA VAL A 384 -0.09 -7.29 5.52
C VAL A 384 1.01 -8.37 5.47
N GLU A 385 0.61 -9.63 5.30
CA GLU A 385 1.51 -10.77 5.09
C GLU A 385 2.39 -10.60 3.86
N ALA A 386 1.86 -10.01 2.78
CA ALA A 386 2.62 -9.76 1.57
C ALA A 386 3.85 -8.89 1.84
N PHE A 387 3.69 -7.79 2.57
CA PHE A 387 4.81 -6.91 2.91
C PHE A 387 5.63 -7.41 4.09
N ASN A 388 5.37 -8.61 4.59
CA ASN A 388 6.07 -9.17 5.73
C ASN A 388 7.48 -9.63 5.29
N TYR A 389 8.46 -8.72 5.35
CA TYR A 389 9.89 -8.98 5.25
C TYR A 389 10.39 -10.06 6.25
N SER A 390 11.33 -10.90 5.79
CA SER A 390 11.92 -12.04 6.52
C SER A 390 13.10 -11.69 7.45
N GLY A 391 13.46 -10.42 7.58
CA GLY A 391 14.43 -9.97 8.59
C GLY A 391 13.90 -10.11 10.02
N ASP A 392 14.83 -10.12 10.98
CA ASP A 392 14.55 -10.20 12.43
C ASP A 392 13.94 -8.88 12.94
N ARG A 393 12.69 -8.64 12.52
CA ARG A 393 11.96 -7.41 12.84
C ARG A 393 11.59 -7.38 14.30
N VAL A 394 11.80 -6.21 14.87
CA VAL A 394 11.60 -5.97 16.30
C VAL A 394 10.11 -5.90 16.64
N PHE A 395 9.31 -5.32 15.74
CA PHE A 395 7.88 -5.10 15.95
C PHE A 395 7.03 -5.99 15.04
N ASP A 396 5.96 -6.55 15.61
CA ASP A 396 5.00 -7.38 14.87
C ASP A 396 4.19 -6.54 13.89
N ALA A 397 4.21 -6.93 12.60
CA ALA A 397 3.57 -6.17 11.53
C ALA A 397 2.05 -5.99 11.72
N ARG A 398 1.35 -6.94 12.35
CA ARG A 398 -0.09 -6.82 12.62
C ARG A 398 -0.37 -5.83 13.74
N LEU A 399 0.51 -5.75 14.75
CA LEU A 399 0.42 -4.72 15.78
C LEU A 399 0.72 -3.33 15.22
N VAL A 400 1.73 -3.20 14.35
CA VAL A 400 2.02 -1.95 13.64
C VAL A 400 0.85 -1.54 12.74
N GLU A 401 0.21 -2.47 12.02
CA GLU A 401 -0.97 -2.17 11.21
C GLU A 401 -2.17 -1.75 12.07
N LYS A 402 -2.35 -2.32 13.28
CA LYS A 402 -3.36 -1.84 14.23
C LYS A 402 -3.10 -0.39 14.63
N MET A 403 -1.86 -0.07 14.98
CA MET A 403 -1.43 1.30 15.30
C MET A 403 -1.66 2.26 14.13
N ARG A 404 -1.36 1.82 12.89
CA ARG A 404 -1.53 2.61 11.66
C ARG A 404 -2.97 3.06 11.41
N ARG A 405 -3.97 2.33 11.92
CA ARG A 405 -5.40 2.68 11.76
C ARG A 405 -5.81 3.93 12.54
N GLU A 406 -5.02 4.33 13.54
CA GLU A 406 -5.25 5.55 14.33
C GLU A 406 -4.55 6.79 13.74
N CYS A 407 -3.69 6.59 12.74
CA CYS A 407 -2.98 7.66 12.06
C CYS A 407 -3.93 8.50 11.19
N ARG A 408 -3.67 9.81 11.16
CA ARG A 408 -4.47 10.78 10.40
C ARG A 408 -3.58 11.93 9.95
N ASP A 409 -4.03 12.69 8.95
CA ASP A 409 -3.33 13.91 8.56
C ASP A 409 -3.32 14.94 9.72
N PRO A 410 -2.26 15.76 9.83
CA PRO A 410 -2.22 16.82 10.83
C PRO A 410 -3.31 17.86 10.55
N GLU A 411 -3.87 18.44 11.61
CA GLU A 411 -4.84 19.52 11.51
C GLU A 411 -4.17 20.80 10.99
N GLN A 412 -2.90 21.03 11.35
CA GLN A 412 -2.12 22.18 10.93
C GLN A 412 -0.65 21.82 10.69
N THR A 413 -0.05 22.48 9.70
CA THR A 413 1.39 22.41 9.39
C THR A 413 1.97 23.81 9.44
N GLY A 414 3.16 23.97 10.02
CA GLY A 414 3.76 25.27 10.21
C GLY A 414 5.05 25.25 11.02
N GLU A 415 5.27 26.31 11.78
CA GLU A 415 6.39 26.48 12.69
C GLU A 415 5.95 27.22 13.96
N ILE A 416 6.74 27.13 15.03
CA ILE A 416 6.55 27.90 16.25
C ILE A 416 7.68 28.92 16.39
N TYR A 417 7.32 30.17 16.72
CA TYR A 417 8.24 31.28 16.90
C TYR A 417 8.01 31.99 18.23
N GLY A 418 9.09 32.36 18.90
CA GLY A 418 9.10 33.42 19.92
C GLY A 418 9.61 34.74 19.36
N LYS A 419 9.89 35.72 20.23
CA LYS A 419 10.44 37.02 19.81
C LYS A 419 11.88 36.97 19.29
N ALA A 420 12.61 35.89 19.60
CA ALA A 420 13.95 35.62 19.08
C ALA A 420 14.10 34.11 18.78
N GLU A 421 15.19 33.74 18.09
CA GLU A 421 15.49 32.33 17.82
C GLU A 421 16.16 31.64 19.01
N GLN A 422 16.92 32.37 19.82
CA GLN A 422 17.66 31.86 20.98
C GLN A 422 17.55 32.79 22.20
N GLY A 423 17.95 32.29 23.36
CA GLY A 423 17.97 33.02 24.62
C GLY A 423 16.59 33.22 25.22
N ARG A 424 16.50 34.04 26.28
CA ARG A 424 15.26 34.24 27.04
C ARG A 424 14.08 34.73 26.18
N ALA A 425 14.35 35.62 25.23
CA ALA A 425 13.34 36.15 24.31
C ALA A 425 12.78 35.08 23.34
N ALA A 426 13.44 33.94 23.18
CA ALA A 426 12.92 32.84 22.37
C ALA A 426 11.66 32.21 22.97
N LEU A 427 11.43 32.36 24.28
CA LEU A 427 10.27 31.81 24.97
C LEU A 427 9.20 32.88 25.28
N ASP A 428 9.42 34.12 24.84
CA ASP A 428 8.46 35.20 25.00
C ASP A 428 7.45 35.21 23.83
N ASP A 429 6.15 35.30 24.16
CA ASP A 429 5.04 35.43 23.21
C ASP A 429 5.02 34.34 22.11
N VAL A 430 5.30 33.09 22.51
CA VAL A 430 5.41 31.94 21.61
C VAL A 430 4.11 31.69 20.86
N LYS A 431 4.17 31.69 19.53
CA LYS A 431 3.04 31.58 18.62
C LYS A 431 3.30 30.59 17.50
N PHE A 432 2.22 29.93 17.07
CA PHE A 432 2.21 29.11 15.87
C PHE A 432 1.99 29.98 14.63
N SER A 433 2.79 29.75 13.59
CA SER A 433 2.66 30.31 12.25
C SER A 433 2.34 29.18 11.29
N ALA A 434 1.20 29.28 10.59
CA ALA A 434 0.81 28.27 9.59
C ALA A 434 1.63 28.45 8.31
N GLU A 435 2.34 27.40 7.89
CA GLU A 435 3.25 27.43 6.75
C GLU A 435 3.14 26.14 5.95
N THR A 436 2.89 26.26 4.65
CA THR A 436 2.68 25.09 3.76
C THR A 436 3.88 24.14 3.72
N ASN A 437 5.09 24.69 3.90
CA ASN A 437 6.35 23.93 3.93
C ASN A 437 6.94 23.83 5.35
N GLY A 438 6.14 24.12 6.38
CA GLY A 438 6.58 24.05 7.77
C GLY A 438 6.92 22.62 8.19
N ARG A 439 7.88 22.47 9.10
CA ARG A 439 8.34 21.15 9.56
C ARG A 439 7.56 20.65 10.77
N LEU A 440 6.83 21.53 11.47
CA LEU A 440 5.95 21.16 12.57
C LEU A 440 4.58 20.72 12.04
N LYS A 441 4.19 19.50 12.40
CA LYS A 441 2.83 18.96 12.23
C LYS A 441 2.12 18.97 13.58
N ILE A 442 0.89 19.49 13.63
CA ILE A 442 0.03 19.53 14.81
C ILE A 442 -1.23 18.70 14.54
N TRP A 443 -1.47 17.67 15.33
CA TRP A 443 -2.69 16.85 15.32
C TRP A 443 -3.71 17.23 16.38
N SER A 444 -3.27 17.94 17.43
CA SER A 444 -4.12 18.51 18.47
C SER A 444 -3.46 19.75 19.05
N GLN A 445 -4.16 20.88 19.06
CA GLN A 445 -3.69 22.13 19.67
C GLN A 445 -3.59 21.98 21.20
N PRO A 446 -2.69 22.72 21.87
CA PRO A 446 -2.62 22.69 23.32
C PRO A 446 -3.92 23.22 23.91
N ASP A 447 -4.50 22.44 24.79
CA ASP A 447 -5.71 22.81 25.50
C ASP A 447 -5.35 23.78 26.64
N LYS A 448 -5.89 24.99 26.56
CA LYS A 448 -5.66 26.08 27.52
C LYS A 448 -6.79 26.23 28.53
N SER A 449 -7.84 25.42 28.44
CA SER A 449 -9.05 25.54 29.28
C SER A 449 -8.83 25.01 30.70
N ASP A 450 -8.14 23.87 30.84
CA ASP A 450 -7.85 23.21 32.11
C ASP A 450 -6.35 23.30 32.44
N GLN A 451 -5.99 23.86 33.61
CA GLN A 451 -4.59 23.86 34.07
C GLN A 451 -4.21 22.50 34.68
N ILE A 452 -3.66 21.63 33.84
CA ILE A 452 -3.21 20.28 34.23
C ILE A 452 -1.69 20.23 34.26
N THR A 453 -1.14 19.99 35.44
CA THR A 453 0.30 19.80 35.62
C THR A 453 0.71 18.45 35.05
N GLY A 454 1.80 18.41 34.28
CA GLY A 454 2.37 17.17 33.74
C GLY A 454 1.58 16.55 32.57
N ARG A 455 0.63 17.30 31.98
CA ARG A 455 -0.16 16.83 30.82
C ARG A 455 0.69 16.57 29.59
N TYR A 456 1.52 17.53 29.21
CA TYR A 456 2.32 17.46 27.99
C TYR A 456 3.76 17.08 28.28
N ILE A 457 4.31 16.22 27.43
CA ILE A 457 5.73 15.86 27.41
C ILE A 457 6.27 16.11 26.01
N THR A 458 7.35 16.88 25.91
CA THR A 458 8.05 17.16 24.66
C THR A 458 9.37 16.40 24.67
N VAL A 459 9.56 15.49 23.72
CA VAL A 459 10.75 14.63 23.62
C VAL A 459 11.52 14.98 22.37
N VAL A 460 12.85 15.04 22.49
CA VAL A 460 13.76 15.43 21.41
C VAL A 460 14.78 14.32 21.19
N ASP A 461 14.89 13.87 19.96
CA ASP A 461 15.99 13.07 19.45
C ASP A 461 16.84 13.94 18.51
N ILE A 462 18.15 14.02 18.78
CA ILE A 462 19.07 14.92 18.09
C ILE A 462 19.79 14.16 16.98
N GLY A 463 19.39 14.43 15.74
CA GLY A 463 20.04 13.93 14.54
C GLY A 463 21.23 14.80 14.09
N GLY A 464 21.70 14.56 12.87
CA GLY A 464 22.81 15.31 12.29
C GLY A 464 22.38 16.52 11.45
N ARG A 465 23.37 17.37 11.12
CA ARG A 465 23.15 18.68 10.49
C ARG A 465 23.03 18.64 8.96
N SER A 466 23.38 17.53 8.32
CA SER A 466 23.41 17.39 6.85
C SER A 466 22.22 16.60 6.31
N ASP A 467 21.86 16.83 5.05
CA ASP A 467 20.78 16.10 4.35
C ASP A 467 20.96 14.56 4.28
N LYS A 468 22.17 14.06 4.56
CA LYS A 468 22.49 12.63 4.60
C LYS A 468 22.55 12.05 6.01
N ALA A 469 22.43 12.91 7.03
CA ALA A 469 22.45 12.47 8.41
C ALA A 469 21.04 12.11 8.89
N ASP A 470 20.97 11.61 10.11
CA ASP A 470 19.71 11.32 10.79
C ASP A 470 18.93 12.62 11.06
N TYR A 471 17.60 12.53 11.06
CA TYR A 471 16.76 13.71 11.29
C TYR A 471 16.71 14.04 12.78
N SER A 472 16.63 15.32 13.09
CA SER A 472 16.20 15.72 14.43
C SER A 472 14.68 15.67 14.53
N VAL A 473 14.16 15.12 15.62
CA VAL A 473 12.73 14.94 15.85
C VAL A 473 12.35 15.53 17.20
N ILE A 474 11.27 16.32 17.23
CA ILE A 474 10.66 16.82 18.47
C ILE A 474 9.22 16.33 18.48
N ALA A 475 8.86 15.43 19.40
CA ALA A 475 7.50 14.91 19.54
C ALA A 475 6.83 15.40 20.82
N VAL A 476 5.56 15.78 20.73
CA VAL A 476 4.74 16.18 21.88
C VAL A 476 3.69 15.11 22.16
N PHE A 477 3.68 14.60 23.38
CA PHE A 477 2.69 13.67 23.89
C PHE A 477 1.67 14.41 24.75
N ASP A 478 0.38 14.18 24.51
CA ASP A 478 -0.71 14.54 25.42
C ASP A 478 -1.07 13.34 26.30
N ARG A 479 -0.93 13.49 27.62
CA ARG A 479 -1.22 12.45 28.62
C ARG A 479 -2.59 12.61 29.28
N TYR A 480 -3.43 13.54 28.83
CA TYR A 480 -4.72 13.86 29.45
C TYR A 480 -5.54 12.61 29.80
N TRP A 481 -5.70 11.70 28.84
CA TRP A 481 -6.53 10.51 29.01
C TRP A 481 -5.98 9.51 30.03
N MET A 482 -4.67 9.56 30.36
CA MET A 482 -4.09 8.70 31.40
C MET A 482 -4.71 8.98 32.78
N MET A 483 -5.22 10.19 33.03
CA MET A 483 -5.98 10.53 34.24
C MET A 483 -7.28 9.73 34.39
N HIS A 484 -7.79 9.19 33.28
CA HIS A 484 -9.06 8.49 33.17
C HIS A 484 -8.89 7.02 32.75
N GLY A 485 -7.69 6.47 32.93
CA GLY A 485 -7.37 5.09 32.55
C GLY A 485 -7.19 4.87 31.04
N GLY A 486 -7.15 5.95 30.25
CA GLY A 486 -6.74 5.91 28.85
C GLY A 486 -5.22 5.95 28.68
N VAL A 487 -4.77 6.28 27.48
CA VAL A 487 -3.36 6.22 27.06
C VAL A 487 -2.88 7.57 26.54
N PRO A 488 -1.56 7.85 26.52
CA PRO A 488 -1.03 9.05 25.90
C PRO A 488 -1.20 9.02 24.38
N GLU A 489 -1.25 10.19 23.75
CA GLU A 489 -1.36 10.35 22.30
C GLU A 489 -0.39 11.38 21.73
N ILE A 490 0.02 11.21 20.46
CA ILE A 490 0.85 12.20 19.76
C ILE A 490 0.01 13.44 19.43
N ALA A 491 0.41 14.59 19.98
CA ALA A 491 -0.24 15.88 19.74
C ALA A 491 0.45 16.67 18.63
N ALA A 492 1.79 16.62 18.55
CA ALA A 492 2.58 17.31 17.52
C ALA A 492 3.93 16.64 17.27
N GLN A 493 4.50 16.90 16.10
CA GLN A 493 5.86 16.51 15.75
C GLN A 493 6.51 17.53 14.84
N TRP A 494 7.72 17.96 15.19
CA TRP A 494 8.65 18.62 14.29
C TRP A 494 9.70 17.62 13.81
N ARG A 495 10.05 17.66 12.52
CA ARG A 495 11.13 16.82 11.96
C ARG A 495 11.94 17.58 10.91
N GLY A 496 13.26 17.62 11.07
CA GLY A 496 14.16 18.30 10.13
C GLY A 496 15.63 18.25 10.52
N HIS A 497 16.46 18.89 9.69
CA HIS A 497 17.86 19.18 10.01
C HIS A 497 17.97 20.61 10.54
N CYS A 498 18.67 20.79 11.65
CA CYS A 498 18.90 22.07 12.30
C CYS A 498 20.18 21.97 13.12
N ASP A 499 20.87 23.09 13.32
CA ASP A 499 22.00 23.15 14.26
C ASP A 499 21.51 22.84 15.68
N HIS A 500 22.34 22.14 16.46
CA HIS A 500 21.92 21.54 17.73
C HIS A 500 21.48 22.57 18.77
N ASP A 501 22.11 23.75 18.79
CA ASP A 501 21.76 24.89 19.63
C ASP A 501 20.38 25.46 19.26
N LEU A 502 20.13 25.69 17.97
CA LEU A 502 18.85 26.16 17.45
C LEU A 502 17.73 25.13 17.68
N LEU A 503 18.04 23.84 17.52
CA LEU A 503 17.09 22.75 17.78
C LEU A 503 16.65 22.73 19.25
N ALA A 504 17.58 22.91 20.19
CA ALA A 504 17.27 22.93 21.62
C ALA A 504 16.31 24.09 21.96
N TRP A 505 16.55 25.29 21.40
CA TRP A 505 15.64 26.42 21.55
C TRP A 505 14.29 26.21 20.85
N LYS A 506 14.28 25.59 19.66
CA LYS A 506 13.04 25.21 18.97
C LYS A 506 12.22 24.23 19.81
N ALA A 507 12.86 23.26 20.44
CA ALA A 507 12.18 22.33 21.34
C ALA A 507 11.63 23.02 22.59
N ALA A 508 12.38 23.96 23.18
CA ALA A 508 11.91 24.78 24.29
C ALA A 508 10.73 25.68 23.89
N GLN A 509 10.73 26.24 22.68
CA GLN A 509 9.59 26.97 22.10
C GLN A 509 8.36 26.09 21.99
N ILE A 510 8.48 24.91 21.39
CA ILE A 510 7.38 23.95 21.25
C ILE A 510 6.87 23.53 22.64
N ALA A 511 7.76 23.20 23.58
CA ALA A 511 7.38 22.83 24.95
C ALA A 511 6.65 23.98 25.68
N THR A 512 7.10 25.23 25.49
CA THR A 512 6.43 26.43 26.02
C THR A 512 5.03 26.60 25.43
N TYR A 513 4.88 26.42 24.12
CA TYR A 513 3.58 26.47 23.43
C TYR A 513 2.59 25.44 23.97
N TYR A 514 3.08 24.23 24.32
CA TYR A 514 2.29 23.16 24.95
C TYR A 514 2.26 23.25 26.48
N ASN A 515 1.88 24.42 27.00
CA ASN A 515 1.67 24.69 28.43
C ASN A 515 2.89 24.41 29.32
N ASN A 516 4.09 24.76 28.84
CA ASN A 516 5.36 24.45 29.52
C ASN A 516 5.51 22.95 29.81
N ALA A 517 5.35 22.13 28.76
CA ALA A 517 5.52 20.68 28.78
C ALA A 517 6.84 20.22 29.42
N LEU A 518 6.89 19.01 29.99
CA LEU A 518 8.18 18.45 30.41
C LEU A 518 9.07 18.26 29.18
N LEU A 519 10.21 18.95 29.11
CA LEU A 519 11.13 18.88 27.97
C LEU A 519 12.20 17.82 28.24
N VAL A 520 12.26 16.80 27.38
CA VAL A 520 13.19 15.67 27.47
C VAL A 520 14.08 15.70 26.23
N ILE A 521 15.37 15.99 26.39
CA ILE A 521 16.32 16.05 25.27
C ILE A 521 17.30 14.87 25.39
N GLU A 522 17.42 14.06 24.34
CA GLU A 522 18.45 13.02 24.23
C GLU A 522 19.84 13.66 24.28
N SER A 523 20.68 13.21 25.22
CA SER A 523 21.92 13.90 25.55
C SER A 523 23.17 13.27 24.93
N ASN A 524 23.05 12.14 24.22
CA ASN A 524 24.24 11.43 23.74
C ASN A 524 24.99 12.20 22.68
N THR A 525 24.27 12.75 21.69
CA THR A 525 24.87 13.54 20.60
C THR A 525 25.63 14.74 21.16
N LEU A 526 25.06 15.44 22.15
CA LEU A 526 25.68 16.59 22.81
C LEU A 526 26.88 16.17 23.71
N GLU A 527 26.82 15.01 24.36
CA GLU A 527 27.88 14.52 25.25
C GLU A 527 29.10 13.96 24.49
N THR A 528 28.91 13.49 23.25
CA THR A 528 29.96 12.82 22.45
C THR A 528 30.74 13.74 21.53
N GLU A 529 30.17 14.87 21.09
CA GLU A 529 30.89 15.90 20.31
C GLU A 529 31.99 16.63 21.12
N ASN A 530 32.15 16.30 22.41
CA ASN A 530 33.17 16.83 23.33
C ASN A 530 34.65 16.52 22.99
N TYR A 531 34.96 15.89 21.85
CA TYR A 531 36.34 15.53 21.49
C TYR A 531 37.11 16.54 20.63
N ASP A 532 36.45 17.56 20.06
CA ASP A 532 37.09 18.72 19.42
C ASP A 532 36.57 19.99 20.11
N GLY A 533 37.32 20.48 21.09
CA GLY A 533 36.89 21.47 22.10
C GLY A 533 35.95 22.60 21.63
N GLY A 534 34.76 22.68 22.24
CA GLY A 534 33.88 23.85 22.27
C GLY A 534 32.37 23.57 22.36
N ASP A 535 31.70 24.11 23.39
CA ASP A 535 30.29 24.55 23.46
C ASP A 535 29.07 23.59 23.60
N THR A 536 29.16 22.26 23.64
CA THR A 536 27.93 21.41 23.68
C THR A 536 27.33 21.12 25.07
N GLU A 537 28.14 20.97 26.13
CA GLU A 537 27.63 20.80 27.51
C GLU A 537 26.90 22.07 28.03
N TYR A 538 27.23 23.22 27.44
CA TYR A 538 26.63 24.52 27.75
C TYR A 538 25.19 24.68 27.23
N ILE A 539 24.78 23.93 26.18
CA ILE A 539 23.46 24.11 25.55
C ILE A 539 22.35 23.74 26.54
N LEU A 540 22.41 22.56 27.16
CA LEU A 540 21.38 22.11 28.09
C LEU A 540 21.35 22.96 29.38
N GLU A 541 22.51 23.41 29.85
CA GLU A 541 22.60 24.34 31.00
C GLU A 541 21.96 25.69 30.66
N THR A 542 22.25 26.25 29.49
CA THR A 542 21.65 27.50 29.00
C THR A 542 20.13 27.38 28.87
N ILE A 543 19.65 26.25 28.36
CA ILE A 543 18.21 25.96 28.30
C ILE A 543 17.63 25.84 29.71
N ALA A 544 18.28 25.13 30.65
CA ALA A 544 17.80 24.98 32.03
C ALA A 544 17.72 26.31 32.81
N ASP A 545 18.60 27.26 32.48
CA ASP A 545 18.58 28.61 33.06
C ASP A 545 17.31 29.38 32.66
N THR A 546 16.77 29.10 31.47
CA THR A 546 15.60 29.79 30.92
C THR A 546 14.31 28.99 31.07
N TYR A 547 14.34 27.69 30.78
CA TYR A 547 13.21 26.76 30.79
C TYR A 547 13.30 25.80 31.97
N LYS A 548 12.44 26.02 32.98
CA LYS A 548 12.55 25.32 34.28
C LYS A 548 12.00 23.90 34.30
N ASN A 549 11.20 23.50 33.30
CA ASN A 549 10.61 22.16 33.23
C ASN A 549 11.41 21.23 32.31
N LEU A 550 12.74 21.21 32.50
CA LEU A 550 13.67 20.37 31.75
C LEU A 550 13.91 19.06 32.52
N TYR A 551 13.94 17.94 31.79
CA TYR A 551 14.21 16.62 32.37
C TYR A 551 15.66 16.52 32.84
N SER A 552 15.84 15.92 34.03
CA SER A 552 17.16 15.67 34.61
C SER A 552 17.25 14.28 35.21
N ARG A 553 18.48 13.77 35.33
CA ARG A 553 18.78 12.45 35.88
C ARG A 553 19.78 12.55 37.05
N PRO A 554 19.70 11.63 38.03
CA PRO A 554 20.73 11.52 39.06
C PRO A 554 22.06 10.98 38.46
N PRO A 555 23.23 11.37 39.01
CA PRO A 555 24.52 10.88 38.54
C PRO A 555 24.72 9.39 38.83
N ALA A 556 25.31 8.65 37.89
CA ALA A 556 25.42 7.18 37.90
C ALA A 556 26.28 6.61 39.05
N ASN A 557 27.14 7.42 39.67
CA ASN A 557 27.97 7.02 40.81
C ASN A 557 27.73 7.99 41.97
N MET A 558 26.87 7.61 42.93
CA MET A 558 26.80 8.29 44.22
C MET A 558 28.03 7.95 45.06
N ILE A 559 29.17 8.58 44.74
CA ILE A 559 30.21 8.79 45.75
C ILE A 559 29.65 9.92 46.63
N ARG A 560 29.51 9.68 47.94
CA ARG A 560 29.03 10.69 48.90
C ARG A 560 29.78 12.02 48.69
N GLY A 561 29.13 12.99 48.05
CA GLY A 561 29.69 14.33 47.80
C GLY A 561 29.45 14.94 46.42
N SER A 562 29.04 14.20 45.39
CA SER A 562 28.76 14.78 44.06
C SER A 562 27.27 15.12 43.86
N THR A 563 26.89 16.35 44.18
CA THR A 563 25.52 16.90 43.97
C THR A 563 25.36 17.56 42.60
N GLY A 564 25.67 16.85 41.51
CA GLY A 564 25.48 17.37 40.15
C GLY A 564 24.19 16.84 39.53
N ILE A 565 23.22 17.71 39.27
CA ILE A 565 22.07 17.42 38.39
C ILE A 565 22.62 17.29 36.96
N ARG A 566 22.33 16.19 36.26
CA ARG A 566 22.64 16.08 34.82
C ARG A 566 21.38 16.28 34.00
N TRP A 567 21.40 17.25 33.10
CA TRP A 567 20.28 17.54 32.20
C TRP A 567 20.23 16.54 31.04
N GLY A 568 19.02 16.26 30.57
CA GLY A 568 18.78 15.39 29.42
C GLY A 568 18.67 13.90 29.73
N PHE A 569 18.22 13.15 28.73
CA PHE A 569 18.02 11.72 28.75
C PHE A 569 19.20 11.01 28.08
N HIS A 570 19.98 10.25 28.85
CA HIS A 570 21.14 9.54 28.33
C HIS A 570 20.78 8.12 27.95
N MET A 571 21.15 7.70 26.73
CA MET A 571 20.81 6.39 26.19
C MET A 571 22.07 5.58 25.88
N ASN A 572 22.31 4.50 26.63
CA ASN A 572 23.34 3.52 26.28
C ASN A 572 22.71 2.25 25.68
N ARG A 573 23.53 1.25 25.32
CA ARG A 573 23.05 -0.01 24.72
C ARG A 573 21.99 -0.73 25.57
N SER A 574 22.11 -0.72 26.90
CA SER A 574 21.12 -1.35 27.78
C SER A 574 19.84 -0.54 27.90
N THR A 575 19.94 0.79 27.95
CA THR A 575 18.79 1.71 27.95
C THR A 575 18.02 1.60 26.64
N LYS A 576 18.71 1.56 25.50
CA LYS A 576 18.09 1.33 24.18
C LYS A 576 17.30 0.02 24.16
N ALA A 577 17.88 -1.08 24.66
CA ALA A 577 17.18 -2.36 24.74
C ALA A 577 15.95 -2.32 25.67
N LEU A 578 16.04 -1.62 26.80
CA LEU A 578 14.90 -1.40 27.70
C LEU A 578 13.76 -0.64 27.01
N LEU A 579 14.07 0.47 26.36
CA LEU A 579 13.10 1.30 25.66
C LEU A 579 12.43 0.55 24.51
N VAL A 580 13.20 -0.19 23.71
CA VAL A 580 12.66 -1.04 22.64
C VAL A 580 11.72 -2.11 23.19
N ASN A 581 12.10 -2.81 24.27
CA ASN A 581 11.24 -3.80 24.91
C ASN A 581 9.95 -3.18 25.49
N HIS A 582 10.05 -1.97 26.05
CA HIS A 582 8.90 -1.21 26.50
C HIS A 582 7.98 -0.86 25.32
N GLN A 583 8.53 -0.39 24.19
CA GLN A 583 7.77 -0.07 22.99
C GLN A 583 7.07 -1.31 22.40
N ILE A 584 7.72 -2.47 22.37
CA ILE A 584 7.09 -3.75 21.98
C ILE A 584 5.85 -4.03 22.84
N ARG A 585 5.95 -3.80 24.15
CA ARG A 585 4.82 -3.94 25.07
C ARG A 585 3.71 -2.92 24.77
N MET A 586 4.07 -1.67 24.49
CA MET A 586 3.10 -0.63 24.14
C MET A 586 2.30 -0.99 22.88
N LEU A 587 2.93 -1.55 21.85
CA LEU A 587 2.23 -2.02 20.65
C LEU A 587 1.29 -3.19 20.95
N ARG A 588 1.70 -4.12 21.82
CA ARG A 588 0.88 -5.27 22.22
C ARG A 588 -0.36 -4.85 23.00
N GLU A 589 -0.21 -3.89 23.90
CA GLU A 589 -1.27 -3.43 24.81
C GLU A 589 -2.11 -2.28 24.20
N GLY A 590 -1.67 -1.67 23.09
CA GLY A 590 -2.26 -0.43 22.59
C GLY A 590 -2.00 0.74 23.55
N GLY A 591 -0.82 0.78 24.16
CA GLY A 591 -0.46 1.68 25.26
C GLY A 591 -0.21 3.14 24.87
N TYR A 592 -0.39 3.51 23.61
CA TYR A 592 -0.43 4.90 23.15
C TYR A 592 -1.14 5.00 21.79
N ILE A 593 -1.55 6.22 21.42
CA ILE A 593 -2.14 6.52 20.11
C ILE A 593 -1.10 7.25 19.24
N GLU A 594 -0.68 6.61 18.15
CA GLU A 594 0.16 7.20 17.12
C GLU A 594 -0.68 7.97 16.10
N ARG A 595 -0.12 9.06 15.56
CA ARG A 595 -0.77 9.89 14.54
C ARG A 595 -0.01 9.95 13.23
N ASP A 596 1.32 9.76 13.26
CA ASP A 596 2.17 9.87 12.07
C ASP A 596 2.40 8.52 11.39
N MET A 597 2.03 8.44 10.11
CA MET A 597 2.31 7.29 9.24
C MET A 597 3.79 6.97 9.11
N ASN A 598 4.67 7.98 9.21
CA ASN A 598 6.11 7.77 9.18
C ASN A 598 6.61 7.04 10.43
N ALA A 599 5.97 7.22 11.59
CA ALA A 599 6.30 6.45 12.78
C ALA A 599 5.98 4.97 12.58
N CYS A 600 4.79 4.63 12.07
CA CYS A 600 4.45 3.25 11.73
C CYS A 600 5.43 2.67 10.71
N TYR A 601 5.87 3.49 9.76
CA TYR A 601 6.85 3.07 8.78
C TYR A 601 8.20 2.72 9.41
N GLU A 602 8.73 3.56 10.30
CA GLU A 602 9.98 3.26 11.01
C GLU A 602 9.86 2.00 11.88
N HIS A 603 8.70 1.74 12.49
CA HIS A 603 8.44 0.46 13.17
C HIS A 603 8.51 -0.74 12.21
N ASP A 604 8.03 -0.60 10.96
CA ASP A 604 8.05 -1.70 9.99
C ASP A 604 9.46 -2.08 9.53
N VAL A 605 10.40 -1.12 9.53
CA VAL A 605 11.77 -1.27 9.02
C VAL A 605 12.81 -1.33 10.13
N TYR A 606 12.38 -1.53 11.38
CA TYR A 606 13.27 -1.69 12.52
C TYR A 606 13.63 -3.16 12.75
N GLU A 607 14.93 -3.45 12.81
CA GLU A 607 15.43 -4.82 12.93
C GLU A 607 16.48 -4.98 14.04
N ARG A 608 16.61 -6.23 14.48
CA ARG A 608 17.75 -6.65 15.28
C ARG A 608 18.86 -7.08 14.32
N LYS A 609 19.97 -6.34 14.34
CA LYS A 609 21.16 -6.62 13.54
C LYS A 609 21.84 -7.91 14.01
N PRO A 610 22.67 -8.57 13.17
CA PRO A 610 23.35 -9.82 13.54
C PRO A 610 24.23 -9.74 14.79
N ASN A 611 24.75 -8.55 15.12
CA ASN A 611 25.52 -8.29 16.34
C ASN A 611 24.65 -8.09 17.61
N GLY A 612 23.34 -8.30 17.50
CA GLY A 612 22.36 -8.11 18.56
C GLY A 612 22.04 -6.64 18.89
N ALA A 613 22.49 -5.68 18.08
CA ALA A 613 22.10 -4.29 18.21
C ALA A 613 20.75 -4.02 17.51
N TYR A 614 20.03 -3.00 17.95
CA TYR A 614 18.80 -2.54 17.31
C TYR A 614 19.08 -1.31 16.44
N GLY A 615 18.50 -1.30 15.23
CA GLY A 615 18.60 -0.17 14.30
C GLY A 615 17.67 -0.33 13.10
N ALA A 616 17.53 0.73 12.32
CA ALA A 616 16.81 0.68 11.06
C ALA A 616 17.51 -0.24 10.04
N MET A 617 16.73 -0.83 9.13
CA MET A 617 17.24 -1.45 7.92
C MET A 617 18.07 -0.43 7.11
N ASP A 618 19.05 -0.91 6.35
CA ASP A 618 19.98 -0.03 5.63
C ASP A 618 19.23 0.88 4.63
N GLY A 619 19.50 2.18 4.67
CA GLY A 619 18.81 3.18 3.86
C GLY A 619 17.48 3.69 4.44
N HIS A 620 17.16 3.32 5.68
CA HIS A 620 15.99 3.78 6.42
C HIS A 620 16.40 4.51 7.72
N HIS A 621 15.45 5.22 8.33
CA HIS A 621 15.65 6.00 9.55
C HIS A 621 14.90 5.37 10.74
N ASP A 622 15.34 5.65 11.97
CA ASP A 622 14.68 5.27 13.22
C ASP A 622 14.40 6.46 14.18
N ASP A 623 14.69 7.70 13.78
CA ASP A 623 14.60 8.90 14.63
C ASP A 623 13.19 9.12 15.26
N ILE A 624 12.13 8.93 14.46
CA ILE A 624 10.74 9.07 14.91
C ILE A 624 10.42 7.98 15.93
N LEU A 625 10.82 6.73 15.63
CA LEU A 625 10.66 5.58 16.50
C LEU A 625 11.43 5.73 17.81
N ILE A 626 12.68 6.19 17.79
CA ILE A 626 13.49 6.40 19.00
C ILE A 626 12.84 7.45 19.89
N THR A 627 12.40 8.57 19.31
CA THR A 627 11.62 9.58 20.03
C THR A 627 10.36 8.97 20.67
N ARG A 628 9.71 8.00 20.01
CA ARG A 628 8.53 7.31 20.56
C ARG A 628 8.90 6.42 21.73
N CYS A 629 9.97 5.64 21.58
CA CYS A 629 10.45 4.75 22.62
C CYS A 629 10.80 5.53 23.90
N ILE A 630 11.46 6.68 23.77
CA ILE A 630 11.75 7.57 24.91
C ILE A 630 10.44 8.15 25.47
N GLY A 631 9.58 8.71 24.62
CA GLY A 631 8.37 9.40 25.09
C GLY A 631 7.32 8.51 25.72
N THR A 632 7.08 7.32 25.19
CA THR A 632 6.17 6.34 25.82
C THR A 632 6.72 5.92 27.17
N TYR A 633 8.02 5.60 27.26
CA TYR A 633 8.66 5.25 28.53
C TYR A 633 8.49 6.37 29.57
N ILE A 634 8.83 7.61 29.23
CA ILE A 634 8.69 8.76 30.13
C ILE A 634 7.22 8.99 30.53
N CYS A 635 6.26 8.85 29.61
CA CYS A 635 4.83 8.98 29.94
C CYS A 635 4.39 8.01 31.05
N TYR A 636 4.98 6.82 31.13
CA TYR A 636 4.66 5.80 32.12
C TYR A 636 5.58 5.78 33.35
N THR A 637 6.72 6.49 33.34
CA THR A 637 7.57 6.63 34.53
C THR A 637 7.37 7.94 35.29
N GLU A 638 6.93 9.00 34.61
CA GLU A 638 6.61 10.27 35.26
C GLU A 638 5.25 10.22 35.98
N PRO A 639 5.07 11.01 37.06
CA PRO A 639 3.78 11.12 37.74
C PRO A 639 2.63 11.41 36.78
N LEU A 640 1.47 10.83 37.05
CA LEU A 640 0.26 11.05 36.26
C LEU A 640 -0.11 12.54 36.24
N PRO A 641 -0.69 13.04 35.14
CA PRO A 641 -1.16 14.41 35.09
C PRO A 641 -2.21 14.68 36.19
N SER A 642 -2.23 15.89 36.72
CA SER A 642 -3.18 16.27 37.78
C SER A 642 -3.65 17.70 37.61
N LYS A 643 -4.93 17.95 37.93
CA LYS A 643 -5.47 19.32 37.95
C LYS A 643 -4.76 20.10 39.06
N LYS A 644 -4.31 21.32 38.77
CA LYS A 644 -3.84 22.22 39.83
C LYS A 644 -5.00 22.49 40.80
N HIS A 645 -4.86 22.06 42.04
CA HIS A 645 -5.80 22.47 43.08
C HIS A 645 -5.60 23.96 43.34
N GLU A 646 -6.63 24.78 43.10
CA GLU A 646 -6.71 26.09 43.75
C GLU A 646 -6.65 25.84 45.26
N ASN A 647 -5.69 26.46 45.95
CA ASN A 647 -5.57 26.39 47.39
C ASN A 647 -6.88 26.81 48.06
N LYS A 648 -7.76 25.85 48.41
CA LYS A 648 -8.74 26.08 49.45
C LYS A 648 -7.96 26.15 50.75
N VAL A 649 -7.88 27.36 51.31
CA VAL A 649 -7.44 27.60 52.68
C VAL A 649 -8.29 26.73 53.60
N LEU A 650 -7.76 25.56 53.98
CA LEU A 650 -8.34 24.74 55.02
C LEU A 650 -8.12 25.47 56.35
N ARG A 651 -9.16 26.14 56.84
CA ARG A 651 -9.25 26.54 58.25
C ARG A 651 -9.07 25.27 59.07
N LYS A 652 -7.95 25.15 59.79
CA LYS A 652 -7.75 24.11 60.81
C LYS A 652 -8.84 24.27 61.88
N GLN A 653 -9.73 23.29 62.00
CA GLN A 653 -10.43 23.01 63.25
C GLN A 653 -9.58 22.01 64.05
N PRO A 654 -9.33 22.23 65.35
CA PRO A 654 -8.66 21.25 66.19
C PRO A 654 -9.62 20.07 66.46
N LEU A 655 -9.15 18.86 66.19
CA LEU A 655 -9.79 17.61 66.60
C LEU A 655 -9.41 17.31 68.06
N ASN A 656 -10.42 17.12 68.91
CA ASN A 656 -10.29 16.73 70.31
C ASN A 656 -10.06 15.22 70.44
N GLU A 657 -9.23 14.82 71.41
CA GLU A 657 -8.97 13.43 71.78
C GLU A 657 -10.19 12.77 72.45
N SER A 658 -11.11 12.23 71.65
CA SER A 658 -12.07 11.24 72.14
C SER A 658 -12.71 10.47 70.99
N THR A 659 -11.91 9.72 70.24
CA THR A 659 -12.34 8.46 69.59
C THR A 659 -11.09 7.71 69.17
N ILE A 660 -10.57 6.88 70.07
CA ILE A 660 -9.78 5.70 69.73
C ILE A 660 -10.76 4.53 69.68
#